data_AF-A0A9Q0BJW6-F1
#
_entry.id   AF-A0A9Q0BJW6-F1
#
_cell.length_a   1.000
_cell.length_b   1.000
_cell.length_c   1.000
_cell.angle_alpha   90.00
_cell.angle_beta   90.00
_cell.angle_gamma   90.00
#
_symmetry.space_group_name_H-M   'P 1'
#
loop_
_entity.id
_entity.type
_entity.pdbx_description
1 polymer ?
#
loop_
_entity_poly.entity_id
_entity_poly.type
_entity_poly.pdbx_seq_one_letter_code
_entity_poly.pdbx_strand_id
1 'polypeptide(L)'
;MSLLLRRRSRSETRSQEIRAEKARQPESKSDKPDKEQLAKHSHHQMRHNAPHASEQSLNKLGLVAGSGMGRRKTEAKMFLGESVGGAVPLMATGGARLVSTRRPITPRESGRVLYGKVALAGRPPSAFSMRYLQNEKPSTPRQLPALSGSGPATPMPTRNGALLCQSSTETLIELLKQHSGLKDCSDETVQHINAILQELYTRVRKQERSFKRGFILGGLYGLVECSSPRVLLAVARVVLALRVTGSNLTGACKLIFKVARHEQHDALFHEHDVLELLIDGLGHASPLDEPEACIYAYGCIRFLTASSAQERDDALNRNWIALMPPALSAISAGLCPRKLTGQQTLVSRLARHGAVELMILHLQMLNEAGATKRLQGPPLHTLYQLSAAMRALADLQLQLACPHLIRAAEVSMGELEVQANVVRTLSVLSEDSDCCATLHNYAARIGLLLGPSCAGGGQCSERLLAVLSRLGYMLGNILAKHESARIQYFHNDVAMEYLLNVLEQLNDRPATSVALLDAQIKLIRVVANMSVNPEVGAGLGNVRSLGTVLLKLLSKTSDELAKKKSPEQQELLHATLGALHNLCFYQDKQAAVQPLAEGSLQSLIDDLSDALAKVLGHCQTSVTKVELARVLGNLTRNERARRLPLMVQQLTKQAAGQDYELRTCAIGVLVNLLGDGEQRGPFLQLRGAELLSLLLRGSLEQEDWFLANIVCQALWNLLIDGQLSDLLADYLDEERLLPGENDKDNEEDEPEREPDDVDADVAETDADADGHDALWEDFALVATDLLERIQNNFDRQQQSQTEKGLLRRCYQCRSRGELGSCKDPFSFNATDVEQEPGLAAIPCASGWCGKVIEGGGTYAIDDYDLAIQRMCVQRGPDDNMDRCADTIYNYKKVYMCFCQGDLCNGARSWSSPPPILLILILPLLASMLAIDLL
;
A
#
# COMPACT_ATOMS: atom_id res chain seq x y z
N MET A 1 -18.18 25.69 -16.38
CA MET A 1 -18.18 27.05 -15.79
C MET A 1 -19.27 27.21 -14.72
N SER A 2 -20.55 27.04 -15.07
CA SER A 2 -21.73 27.16 -14.18
C SER A 2 -21.61 26.56 -12.76
N LEU A 3 -21.05 25.35 -12.59
CA LEU A 3 -20.87 24.72 -11.27
C LEU A 3 -19.94 25.51 -10.32
N LEU A 4 -18.82 26.03 -10.84
CA LEU A 4 -17.88 26.85 -10.06
C LEU A 4 -18.58 28.13 -9.57
N LEU A 5 -19.39 28.76 -10.43
CA LEU A 5 -20.17 29.95 -10.09
C LEU A 5 -21.25 29.64 -9.03
N ARG A 6 -22.01 28.54 -9.19
CA ARG A 6 -23.06 28.13 -8.25
C ARG A 6 -22.53 27.83 -6.84
N ARG A 7 -21.44 27.08 -6.70
CA ARG A 7 -20.85 26.79 -5.37
C ARG A 7 -20.11 28.01 -4.78
N ARG A 8 -19.49 28.88 -5.59
CA ARG A 8 -18.92 30.15 -5.10
C ARG A 8 -19.99 31.04 -4.46
N SER A 9 -21.14 31.21 -5.12
CA SER A 9 -22.30 31.91 -4.55
C SER A 9 -22.78 31.29 -3.23
N ARG A 10 -22.83 29.94 -3.12
CA ARG A 10 -23.16 29.26 -1.85
C ARG A 10 -22.14 29.51 -0.74
N SER A 11 -20.85 29.62 -1.06
CA SER A 11 -19.82 29.96 -0.07
C SER A 11 -19.93 31.41 0.44
N GLU A 12 -20.40 32.32 -0.41
CA GLU A 12 -20.63 33.72 -0.08
C GLU A 12 -21.93 33.94 0.73
N THR A 13 -22.89 33.00 0.68
CA THR A 13 -24.14 33.03 1.48
C THR A 13 -24.09 32.29 2.81
N ARG A 14 -22.97 31.64 3.18
CA ARG A 14 -22.80 31.00 4.50
C ARG A 14 -22.53 32.08 5.57
N SER A 15 -23.60 32.71 6.04
CA SER A 15 -23.61 33.82 7.01
C SER A 15 -22.66 33.62 8.19
N GLN A 16 -21.87 34.65 8.50
CA GLN A 16 -21.12 34.73 9.75
C GLN A 16 -22.08 34.93 10.92
N GLU A 17 -22.24 33.92 11.78
CA GLU A 17 -22.93 34.10 13.07
C GLU A 17 -22.08 34.95 14.01
N ILE A 18 -22.26 36.27 13.95
CA ILE A 18 -21.67 37.22 14.88
C ILE A 18 -22.34 37.03 16.25
N ARG A 19 -21.69 36.24 17.11
CA ARG A 19 -22.15 35.95 18.48
C ARG A 19 -22.21 37.24 19.32
N ALA A 20 -23.38 37.85 19.41
CA ALA A 20 -23.58 39.15 20.02
C ALA A 20 -23.38 39.14 21.55
N GLU A 21 -22.28 39.74 22.02
CA GLU A 21 -21.98 39.87 23.45
C GLU A 21 -22.49 41.21 24.01
N LYS A 22 -23.17 41.18 25.16
CA LYS A 22 -23.93 42.35 25.67
C LYS A 22 -23.02 43.40 26.31
N ALA A 23 -23.26 44.67 25.95
CA ALA A 23 -22.44 45.81 26.34
C ALA A 23 -22.41 46.10 27.86
N ARG A 24 -21.24 46.53 28.33
CA ARG A 24 -21.08 47.44 29.48
C ARG A 24 -20.02 48.50 29.18
N GLN A 25 -20.33 49.74 29.52
CA GLN A 25 -19.42 50.89 29.64
C GLN A 25 -19.67 51.53 31.03
N PRO A 26 -18.92 52.56 31.45
CA PRO A 26 -17.46 52.53 31.64
C PRO A 26 -17.06 53.12 33.01
N GLU A 27 -15.87 52.81 33.52
CA GLU A 27 -15.19 53.65 34.53
C GLU A 27 -13.71 53.87 34.16
N SER A 28 -13.07 54.82 34.84
CA SER A 28 -11.87 55.52 34.36
C SER A 28 -10.79 55.68 35.43
N LYS A 29 -9.59 56.12 35.02
CA LYS A 29 -8.41 56.49 35.86
C LYS A 29 -7.63 55.27 36.41
N SER A 30 -6.32 55.35 36.68
CA SER A 30 -5.31 56.37 36.30
C SER A 30 -3.88 55.85 36.46
N ASP A 31 -3.03 56.18 35.48
CA ASP A 31 -1.74 56.87 35.59
C ASP A 31 -0.65 56.43 36.63
N LYS A 32 0.60 56.39 36.12
CA LYS A 32 1.95 56.50 36.76
C LYS A 32 2.83 55.27 37.08
N PRO A 33 4.18 55.44 37.08
CA PRO A 33 5.14 54.37 36.77
C PRO A 33 6.39 54.28 37.72
N ASP A 34 7.35 53.43 37.37
CA ASP A 34 8.82 53.59 37.55
C ASP A 34 9.53 52.66 36.52
N LYS A 35 10.73 52.88 35.93
CA LYS A 35 12.09 53.27 36.40
C LYS A 35 12.78 52.16 37.24
N GLU A 36 14.10 51.88 37.20
CA GLU A 36 15.31 52.21 36.38
C GLU A 36 16.45 51.19 36.80
N GLN A 37 17.70 51.07 36.28
CA GLN A 37 18.55 51.73 35.26
C GLN A 37 19.74 50.81 34.81
N LEU A 38 20.25 50.96 33.56
CA LEU A 38 21.65 50.67 33.10
C LEU A 38 22.21 49.21 33.23
N ALA A 39 23.40 48.78 32.72
CA ALA A 39 24.52 49.29 31.87
C ALA A 39 25.16 48.06 31.13
N LYS A 40 25.74 48.03 29.91
CA LYS A 40 26.70 48.83 29.09
C LYS A 40 28.18 48.37 29.12
N HIS A 41 28.84 48.42 27.94
CA HIS A 41 30.30 48.40 27.59
C HIS A 41 30.94 47.09 27.00
N SER A 42 32.09 47.16 26.30
CA SER A 42 32.40 47.68 24.91
C SER A 42 33.88 47.39 24.50
N HIS A 43 34.25 47.51 23.20
CA HIS A 43 35.62 47.73 22.63
C HIS A 43 36.67 46.57 22.69
N HIS A 44 37.70 46.41 21.81
CA HIS A 44 38.00 46.89 20.42
C HIS A 44 39.24 46.18 19.76
N GLN A 45 39.44 46.34 18.43
CA GLN A 45 40.71 46.30 17.62
C GLN A 45 41.47 44.98 17.26
N MET A 46 42.50 45.10 16.40
CA MET A 46 43.20 44.05 15.60
C MET A 46 44.74 44.20 15.57
N ARG A 47 45.54 43.12 15.32
CA ARG A 47 46.42 42.92 14.10
C ARG A 47 47.51 41.80 14.20
N HIS A 48 47.84 41.24 13.03
CA HIS A 48 49.12 40.66 12.53
C HIS A 48 49.66 39.22 12.86
N ASN A 49 49.96 38.51 11.75
CA ASN A 49 51.07 37.57 11.46
C ASN A 49 51.05 36.12 11.99
N ALA A 50 51.89 35.27 11.36
CA ALA A 50 51.89 33.78 11.37
C ALA A 50 53.34 33.26 11.09
N PRO A 51 53.64 31.98 10.76
CA PRO A 51 52.91 30.69 10.94
C PRO A 51 53.79 29.56 11.59
N HIS A 52 53.22 28.39 11.98
CA HIS A 52 53.70 27.02 11.63
C HIS A 52 52.97 25.85 12.33
N ALA A 53 52.82 24.74 11.57
CA ALA A 53 52.84 23.31 11.97
C ALA A 53 51.73 22.61 12.82
N SER A 54 51.33 21.43 12.29
CA SER A 54 50.90 20.16 12.94
C SER A 54 49.57 20.01 13.74
N GLU A 55 48.71 19.17 13.15
CA GLU A 55 47.89 18.09 13.76
C GLU A 55 46.54 18.34 14.51
N GLN A 56 45.49 17.83 13.84
CA GLN A 56 44.32 17.08 14.36
C GLN A 56 43.17 17.75 15.16
N SER A 57 41.95 17.38 14.75
CA SER A 57 40.65 17.43 15.45
C SER A 57 39.83 18.76 15.54
N LEU A 58 38.86 18.86 14.62
CA LEU A 58 37.44 19.22 14.82
C LEU A 58 37.01 20.64 15.30
N ASN A 59 36.22 21.29 14.41
CA ASN A 59 35.23 22.36 14.67
C ASN A 59 35.81 23.78 14.98
N LYS A 60 35.17 24.92 14.63
CA LYS A 60 33.77 25.20 14.24
C LYS A 60 33.62 26.58 13.54
N LEU A 61 32.38 26.89 13.12
CA LEU A 61 31.72 28.23 12.97
C LEU A 61 31.83 29.00 11.63
N GLY A 62 30.72 29.71 11.32
CA GLY A 62 30.46 30.53 10.12
C GLY A 62 29.60 29.84 9.05
N LEU A 63 28.38 29.35 9.29
CA LEU A 63 27.25 29.85 10.11
C LEU A 63 26.68 31.21 9.64
N VAL A 64 26.09 31.21 8.44
CA VAL A 64 24.85 31.96 8.18
C VAL A 64 23.67 31.08 8.65
N ALA A 65 22.61 31.69 9.19
CA ALA A 65 21.58 30.97 9.95
C ALA A 65 20.57 30.21 9.08
N GLY A 66 20.07 29.09 9.60
CA GLY A 66 19.09 28.21 8.96
C GLY A 66 18.59 27.12 9.90
N SER A 67 18.05 27.51 11.07
CA SER A 67 17.64 26.59 12.13
C SER A 67 16.56 25.62 11.67
N GLY A 68 16.74 24.32 11.95
CA GLY A 68 15.82 23.27 11.55
C GLY A 68 14.70 22.99 12.56
N MET A 69 13.96 21.91 12.27
CA MET A 69 12.95 21.23 13.09
C MET A 69 11.63 21.96 13.36
N GLY A 70 10.57 21.38 12.79
CA GLY A 70 9.17 21.80 12.97
C GLY A 70 8.16 20.76 12.46
N ARG A 71 8.48 19.44 12.56
CA ARG A 71 7.56 18.36 12.15
C ARG A 71 6.27 18.43 12.98
N ARG A 72 5.19 18.98 12.41
CA ARG A 72 3.84 18.70 12.88
C ARG A 72 3.38 17.39 12.24
N LYS A 73 3.01 16.41 13.06
CA LYS A 73 2.22 15.26 12.62
C LYS A 73 0.79 15.75 12.37
N THR A 74 0.22 15.37 11.23
CA THR A 74 -1.23 15.30 11.03
C THR A 74 -1.55 13.87 10.59
N GLU A 75 -1.86 13.01 11.57
CA GLU A 75 -2.26 11.62 11.33
C GLU A 75 -3.75 11.59 10.94
N ALA A 76 -4.04 11.92 9.68
CA ALA A 76 -5.39 11.87 9.13
C ALA A 76 -5.80 10.41 8.87
N LYS A 77 -6.43 9.80 9.88
CA LYS A 77 -7.21 8.56 9.71
C LYS A 77 -8.47 8.85 8.90
N MET A 78 -8.71 8.05 7.87
CA MET A 78 -10.06 7.65 7.44
C MET A 78 -9.97 6.13 7.25
N PHE A 79 -10.83 5.27 7.81
CA PHE A 79 -12.28 5.19 7.56
C PHE A 79 -12.57 5.07 6.06
N LEU A 80 -12.96 3.86 5.66
CA LEU A 80 -13.67 3.59 4.42
C LEU A 80 -15.15 3.57 4.81
N GLY A 81 -16.00 4.26 4.06
CA GLY A 81 -17.44 4.19 4.27
C GLY A 81 -17.96 2.78 3.97
N GLU A 82 -18.91 2.30 4.76
CA GLU A 82 -19.54 1.00 4.55
C GLU A 82 -20.52 1.07 3.37
N SER A 83 -20.07 0.69 2.17
CA SER A 83 -21.00 0.44 1.06
C SER A 83 -21.85 -0.80 1.37
N VAL A 84 -23.17 -0.63 1.42
CA VAL A 84 -24.12 -1.70 1.72
C VAL A 84 -24.05 -2.79 0.64
N GLY A 85 -23.79 -4.03 1.07
CA GLY A 85 -23.95 -5.25 0.26
C GLY A 85 -22.65 -5.88 -0.25
N GLY A 86 -22.28 -7.02 0.35
CA GLY A 86 -21.38 -7.98 -0.30
C GLY A 86 -19.88 -7.85 -0.03
N ALA A 87 -19.48 -7.60 1.22
CA ALA A 87 -18.07 -7.68 1.61
C ALA A 87 -17.48 -9.09 1.37
N VAL A 88 -16.67 -9.24 0.32
CA VAL A 88 -15.78 -10.40 0.16
C VAL A 88 -14.63 -10.22 1.15
N PRO A 89 -14.44 -11.10 2.14
CA PRO A 89 -13.48 -10.88 3.20
C PRO A 89 -12.04 -11.01 2.67
N LEU A 90 -11.32 -9.88 2.61
CA LEU A 90 -9.86 -9.88 2.46
C LEU A 90 -9.28 -10.60 3.69
N MET A 91 -8.78 -11.83 3.50
CA MET A 91 -8.42 -12.70 4.62
C MET A 91 -7.35 -12.07 5.52
N ALA A 92 -7.63 -12.05 6.82
CA ALA A 92 -6.76 -11.49 7.85
C ALA A 92 -5.58 -12.43 8.18
N THR A 93 -4.69 -12.66 7.21
CA THR A 93 -3.53 -13.58 7.30
C THR A 93 -2.22 -12.91 6.85
N GLY A 94 -1.67 -12.03 7.72
CA GLY A 94 -0.31 -11.50 7.58
C GLY A 94 -0.03 -10.79 6.25
N GLY A 95 -0.92 -9.87 5.84
CA GLY A 95 -0.82 -9.15 4.57
C GLY A 95 0.42 -8.25 4.44
N ALA A 96 0.84 -8.01 3.20
CA ALA A 96 1.86 -6.99 2.91
C ALA A 96 1.31 -5.59 3.23
N ARG A 97 2.13 -4.72 3.80
CA ARG A 97 1.81 -3.30 3.97
C ARG A 97 2.17 -2.55 2.69
N LEU A 98 1.20 -1.88 2.09
CA LEU A 98 1.44 -0.91 1.02
C LEU A 98 1.79 0.46 1.61
N VAL A 99 2.60 1.23 0.90
CA VAL A 99 2.83 2.65 1.20
C VAL A 99 1.55 3.43 0.91
N SER A 100 1.10 4.28 1.84
CA SER A 100 -0.06 5.14 1.59
C SER A 100 0.30 6.27 0.62
N THR A 101 -0.09 6.12 -0.64
CA THR A 101 0.18 7.06 -1.74
C THR A 101 -0.76 8.27 -1.76
N ARG A 102 -1.10 8.85 -0.59
CA ARG A 102 -1.86 10.11 -0.53
C ARG A 102 -1.02 11.31 -1.00
N ARG A 103 -0.93 11.52 -2.31
CA ARG A 103 -0.59 12.79 -2.99
C ARG A 103 -1.31 12.86 -4.35
N PRO A 104 -1.84 14.03 -4.76
CA PRO A 104 -2.27 14.23 -6.14
C PRO A 104 -1.09 14.10 -7.11
N ILE A 105 -1.38 13.78 -8.37
CA ILE A 105 -0.39 13.43 -9.39
C ILE A 105 0.12 14.71 -10.05
N THR A 106 1.19 15.27 -9.50
CA THR A 106 1.83 16.49 -10.00
C THR A 106 3.30 16.22 -10.36
N PRO A 107 3.77 16.57 -11.58
CA PRO A 107 5.17 16.46 -11.96
C PRO A 107 6.12 17.23 -11.01
N ARG A 108 7.36 16.74 -10.88
CA ARG A 108 8.38 17.29 -9.96
C ARG A 108 9.76 17.43 -10.62
N GLU A 109 9.76 17.91 -11.86
CA GLU A 109 10.97 18.27 -12.60
C GLU A 109 11.43 19.67 -12.18
N SER A 110 12.70 19.85 -11.79
CA SER A 110 13.26 21.16 -11.42
C SER A 110 13.36 22.16 -12.60
N GLY A 111 13.02 21.73 -13.82
CA GLY A 111 12.84 22.58 -14.99
C GLY A 111 11.40 23.07 -15.23
N ARG A 112 10.39 22.54 -14.52
CA ARG A 112 8.98 22.98 -14.64
C ARG A 112 8.49 23.57 -13.31
N VAL A 113 8.70 24.87 -13.11
CA VAL A 113 8.23 25.58 -11.91
C VAL A 113 6.78 26.04 -12.11
N LEU A 114 5.89 25.59 -11.24
CA LEU A 114 4.56 26.17 -11.02
C LEU A 114 4.30 26.32 -9.51
N TYR A 115 3.45 27.29 -9.15
CA TYR A 115 3.00 27.60 -7.78
C TYR A 115 4.08 28.07 -6.78
N GLY A 116 4.50 29.33 -6.94
CA GLY A 116 5.21 30.10 -5.90
C GLY A 116 4.25 30.71 -4.85
N LYS A 117 4.77 31.10 -3.67
CA LYS A 117 4.01 31.76 -2.61
C LYS A 117 4.60 33.11 -2.20
N VAL A 118 3.74 34.06 -1.86
CA VAL A 118 4.06 35.29 -1.10
C VAL A 118 3.30 35.23 0.23
N ALA A 119 3.89 35.74 1.32
CA ALA A 119 3.30 35.64 2.66
C ALA A 119 3.67 36.80 3.60
N LEU A 120 2.67 37.36 4.29
CA LEU A 120 2.73 38.28 5.44
C LEU A 120 1.39 38.17 6.21
N ALA A 121 1.22 38.62 7.46
CA ALA A 121 1.99 38.37 8.69
C ALA A 121 1.12 38.76 9.92
N GLY A 122 1.12 37.98 11.01
CA GLY A 122 0.33 38.28 12.23
C GLY A 122 0.72 37.40 13.43
N ARG A 123 0.54 37.87 14.68
CA ARG A 123 1.08 37.25 15.92
C ARG A 123 0.18 37.51 17.17
N PRO A 124 0.48 37.01 18.40
CA PRO A 124 -0.53 36.45 19.33
C PRO A 124 -0.67 37.18 20.68
N PRO A 125 -1.51 36.65 21.59
CA PRO A 125 -1.03 36.15 22.91
C PRO A 125 -1.64 34.77 23.29
N SER A 126 -1.21 33.94 24.27
CA SER A 126 -0.15 33.90 25.33
C SER A 126 -0.62 33.97 26.80
N ALA A 127 -0.01 33.10 27.65
CA ALA A 127 -0.21 32.86 29.10
C ALA A 127 -1.56 32.18 29.51
N PHE A 128 -1.71 31.39 30.60
CA PHE A 128 -0.91 31.00 31.78
C PHE A 128 -0.95 29.45 32.00
N SER A 129 -0.10 28.69 32.72
CA SER A 129 1.01 28.89 33.71
C SER A 129 0.58 29.00 35.20
N MET A 130 1.00 28.19 36.20
CA MET A 130 1.76 26.93 36.33
C MET A 130 1.82 26.53 37.84
N ARG A 131 2.26 25.30 38.20
CA ARG A 131 2.64 24.79 39.57
C ARG A 131 1.57 24.43 40.62
N TYR A 132 1.54 23.13 40.96
CA TYR A 132 1.89 22.63 42.31
C TYR A 132 2.69 21.34 42.10
N LEU A 133 4.03 21.40 42.16
CA LEU A 133 4.90 21.04 43.31
C LEU A 133 5.00 19.52 43.59
N GLN A 134 6.22 19.09 43.90
CA GLN A 134 6.67 17.69 43.89
C GLN A 134 6.92 17.14 45.29
N ASN A 135 7.13 15.81 45.33
CA ASN A 135 7.81 14.99 46.35
C ASN A 135 6.93 14.32 47.41
N GLU A 136 6.95 12.99 47.40
CA GLU A 136 7.57 12.23 48.49
C GLU A 136 8.09 10.85 48.00
N LYS A 137 8.94 10.21 48.80
CA LYS A 137 9.46 8.83 48.66
C LYS A 137 9.55 8.22 50.08
N PRO A 138 9.91 6.94 50.24
CA PRO A 138 9.15 5.74 49.88
C PRO A 138 8.78 4.93 51.14
N SER A 139 7.82 4.01 51.07
CA SER A 139 7.45 3.14 52.21
C SER A 139 7.53 1.64 51.88
N THR A 140 8.05 0.87 52.83
CA THR A 140 8.29 -0.58 52.79
C THR A 140 7.00 -1.43 52.80
N PRO A 141 7.04 -2.71 52.36
CA PRO A 141 5.84 -3.46 52.01
C PRO A 141 4.97 -3.84 53.22
N ARG A 142 3.66 -3.72 53.05
CA ARG A 142 2.65 -4.14 54.03
C ARG A 142 2.14 -5.54 53.67
N GLN A 143 2.29 -6.50 54.57
CA GLN A 143 1.67 -7.82 54.43
C GLN A 143 0.14 -7.70 54.47
N LEU A 144 -0.54 -8.54 53.70
CA LEU A 144 -1.99 -8.73 53.74
C LEU A 144 -2.32 -10.24 53.92
N PRO A 145 -3.50 -10.60 54.45
CA PRO A 145 -3.67 -11.86 55.17
C PRO A 145 -3.78 -13.10 54.29
N ALA A 146 -3.44 -14.25 54.88
CA ALA A 146 -3.67 -15.56 54.26
C ALA A 146 -5.17 -15.86 54.13
N LEU A 147 -5.65 -16.04 52.90
CA LEU A 147 -6.98 -16.56 52.62
C LEU A 147 -7.00 -18.08 52.87
N SER A 148 -7.61 -18.48 53.98
CA SER A 148 -7.83 -19.89 54.33
C SER A 148 -8.91 -20.51 53.42
N GLY A 149 -8.48 -21.05 52.28
CA GLY A 149 -9.37 -21.68 51.30
C GLY A 149 -9.98 -22.99 51.82
N SER A 150 -11.27 -22.98 52.12
CA SER A 150 -12.05 -24.19 52.40
C SER A 150 -12.34 -24.96 51.11
N GLY A 151 -11.48 -25.92 50.76
CA GLY A 151 -11.74 -26.87 49.69
C GLY A 151 -12.95 -27.77 49.99
N PRO A 152 -13.67 -28.28 48.98
CA PRO A 152 -14.77 -29.22 49.18
C PRO A 152 -14.27 -30.52 49.84
N ALA A 153 -15.08 -31.09 50.74
CA ALA A 153 -14.66 -32.22 51.57
C ALA A 153 -14.34 -33.48 50.74
N THR A 154 -13.21 -34.10 51.04
CA THR A 154 -12.90 -35.47 50.59
C THR A 154 -13.92 -36.47 51.13
N PRO A 155 -14.37 -37.47 50.36
CA PRO A 155 -15.27 -38.50 50.85
C PRO A 155 -14.61 -39.33 51.96
N MET A 156 -15.44 -39.86 52.87
CA MET A 156 -15.01 -40.70 54.00
C MET A 156 -14.22 -41.93 53.53
N PRO A 157 -13.15 -42.34 54.24
CA PRO A 157 -12.39 -43.52 53.87
C PRO A 157 -13.24 -44.79 54.03
N THR A 158 -13.18 -45.66 53.02
CA THR A 158 -13.78 -47.00 53.12
C THR A 158 -13.04 -47.84 54.16
N ARG A 159 -13.72 -48.88 54.69
CA ARG A 159 -13.22 -49.74 55.79
C ARG A 159 -11.83 -50.34 55.54
N ASN A 160 -11.43 -50.51 54.28
CA ASN A 160 -10.11 -51.02 53.90
C ASN A 160 -9.00 -49.95 54.02
N GLY A 161 -9.30 -48.67 53.79
CA GLY A 161 -8.30 -47.59 53.87
C GLY A 161 -7.72 -47.42 55.27
N ALA A 162 -8.56 -47.53 56.30
CA ALA A 162 -8.12 -47.45 57.71
C ALA A 162 -7.08 -48.53 58.09
N LEU A 163 -7.12 -49.70 57.45
CA LEU A 163 -6.15 -50.77 57.67
C LEU A 163 -4.80 -50.47 56.98
N LEU A 164 -4.82 -49.84 55.81
CA LEU A 164 -3.60 -49.41 55.11
C LEU A 164 -2.85 -48.34 55.90
N CYS A 165 -3.57 -47.39 56.51
CA CYS A 165 -3.00 -46.37 57.40
C CYS A 165 -2.30 -46.97 58.65
N GLN A 166 -2.70 -48.16 59.10
CA GLN A 166 -2.09 -48.87 60.23
C GLN A 166 -0.98 -49.85 59.82
N SER A 167 -0.91 -50.21 58.53
CA SER A 167 0.06 -51.15 57.99
C SER A 167 1.45 -50.51 57.86
N SER A 168 2.53 -51.26 58.11
CA SER A 168 3.90 -50.75 57.91
C SER A 168 4.20 -50.47 56.43
N THR A 169 5.21 -49.65 56.15
CA THR A 169 5.65 -49.39 54.77
C THR A 169 6.17 -50.66 54.11
N GLU A 170 6.83 -51.53 54.88
CA GLU A 170 7.27 -52.86 54.47
C GLU A 170 6.07 -53.74 54.08
N THR A 171 4.99 -53.73 54.87
CA THR A 171 3.72 -54.40 54.55
C THR A 171 3.08 -53.86 53.27
N LEU A 172 3.05 -52.53 53.07
CA LEU A 172 2.51 -51.94 51.84
C LEU A 172 3.32 -52.35 50.60
N ILE A 173 4.65 -52.37 50.71
CA ILE A 173 5.52 -52.83 49.60
C ILE A 173 5.31 -54.32 49.30
N GLU A 174 5.10 -55.16 50.32
CA GLU A 174 4.83 -56.59 50.09
C GLU A 174 3.45 -56.83 49.45
N LEU A 175 2.44 -56.03 49.81
CA LEU A 175 1.13 -56.05 49.14
C LEU A 175 1.23 -55.61 47.66
N LEU A 176 2.04 -54.60 47.35
CA LEU A 176 2.29 -54.19 45.95
C LEU A 176 3.01 -55.29 45.13
N LYS A 177 3.94 -56.04 45.74
CA LYS A 177 4.60 -57.18 45.09
C LYS A 177 3.66 -58.33 44.74
N GLN A 178 2.59 -58.55 45.52
CA GLN A 178 1.58 -59.58 45.18
C GLN A 178 0.90 -59.31 43.83
N HIS A 179 0.99 -58.07 43.33
CA HIS A 179 0.49 -57.64 42.03
C HIS A 179 1.60 -57.47 40.96
N SER A 180 2.84 -57.89 41.22
CA SER A 180 3.95 -57.71 40.28
C SER A 180 3.76 -58.54 38.99
N GLY A 181 3.95 -57.92 37.84
CA GLY A 181 3.79 -58.55 36.52
C GLY A 181 2.35 -58.64 36.01
N LEU A 182 1.36 -58.15 36.77
CA LEU A 182 -0.01 -58.03 36.28
C LEU A 182 -0.10 -56.93 35.21
N LYS A 183 -0.48 -57.32 34.00
CA LYS A 183 -0.74 -56.41 32.89
C LYS A 183 -2.16 -55.88 33.00
N ASP A 184 -3.13 -56.77 32.86
CA ASP A 184 -4.54 -56.45 32.95
C ASP A 184 -5.07 -56.74 34.37
N CYS A 185 -5.97 -55.90 34.86
CA CYS A 185 -6.45 -55.88 36.24
C CYS A 185 -7.95 -55.56 36.26
N SER A 186 -8.70 -56.15 37.21
CA SER A 186 -10.09 -55.72 37.45
C SER A 186 -10.14 -54.32 38.05
N ASP A 187 -11.28 -53.64 37.95
CA ASP A 187 -11.46 -52.31 38.56
C ASP A 187 -11.28 -52.35 40.09
N GLU A 188 -11.65 -53.43 40.79
CA GLU A 188 -11.37 -53.54 42.23
C GLU A 188 -9.87 -53.68 42.50
N THR A 189 -9.16 -54.42 41.65
CA THR A 189 -7.70 -54.59 41.73
C THR A 189 -7.00 -53.24 41.50
N VAL A 190 -7.43 -52.49 40.49
CA VAL A 190 -6.97 -51.12 40.21
C VAL A 190 -7.25 -50.19 41.40
N GLN A 191 -8.43 -50.24 41.99
CA GLN A 191 -8.76 -49.44 43.18
C GLN A 191 -7.90 -49.81 44.39
N HIS A 192 -7.65 -51.11 44.64
CA HIS A 192 -6.83 -51.58 45.75
C HIS A 192 -5.37 -51.13 45.61
N ILE A 193 -4.76 -51.32 44.44
CA ILE A 193 -3.38 -50.90 44.16
C ILE A 193 -3.25 -49.37 44.31
N ASN A 194 -4.20 -48.58 43.77
CA ASN A 194 -4.17 -47.13 43.91
C ASN A 194 -4.33 -46.66 45.37
N ALA A 195 -5.15 -47.34 46.19
CA ALA A 195 -5.26 -47.03 47.61
C ALA A 195 -3.94 -47.25 48.37
N ILE A 196 -3.23 -48.35 48.07
CA ILE A 196 -1.90 -48.62 48.65
C ILE A 196 -0.87 -47.57 48.19
N LEU A 197 -0.86 -47.23 46.89
CA LEU A 197 0.05 -46.23 46.32
C LEU A 197 -0.21 -44.82 46.88
N GLN A 198 -1.47 -44.44 47.12
CA GLN A 198 -1.83 -43.14 47.70
C GLN A 198 -1.38 -43.02 49.17
N GLU A 199 -1.48 -44.07 49.98
CA GLU A 199 -0.95 -44.07 51.35
C GLU A 199 0.58 -44.06 51.36
N LEU A 200 1.22 -44.88 50.51
CA LEU A 200 2.68 -44.89 50.32
C LEU A 200 3.22 -43.51 49.91
N TYR A 201 2.58 -42.87 48.92
CA TYR A 201 2.84 -41.49 48.52
C TYR A 201 2.74 -40.50 49.70
N THR A 202 1.70 -40.64 50.52
CA THR A 202 1.44 -39.76 51.67
C THR A 202 2.57 -39.85 52.70
N ARG A 203 3.07 -41.05 53.00
CA ARG A 203 4.22 -41.25 53.92
C ARG A 203 5.54 -40.74 53.34
N VAL A 204 5.77 -40.94 52.03
CA VAL A 204 6.94 -40.40 51.32
C VAL A 204 6.94 -38.87 51.38
N ARG A 205 5.82 -38.21 51.07
CA ARG A 205 5.70 -36.74 51.09
C ARG A 205 5.95 -36.13 52.47
N LYS A 206 5.48 -36.79 53.54
CA LYS A 206 5.68 -36.35 54.93
C LYS A 206 7.08 -36.63 55.51
N GLN A 207 7.93 -37.38 54.80
CA GLN A 207 9.26 -37.80 55.27
C GLN A 207 9.21 -38.63 56.58
N GLU A 208 8.18 -39.45 56.76
CA GLU A 208 7.96 -40.25 57.99
C GLU A 208 8.98 -41.40 58.14
N ARG A 209 10.20 -41.07 58.61
CA ARG A 209 11.38 -41.95 58.81
C ARG A 209 12.20 -42.24 57.55
N SER A 210 13.45 -42.67 57.76
CA SER A 210 14.47 -42.88 56.72
C SER A 210 14.27 -44.19 55.94
N PHE A 211 13.24 -44.26 55.09
CA PHE A 211 13.03 -45.41 54.21
C PHE A 211 14.18 -45.60 53.22
N LYS A 212 14.58 -46.85 52.99
CA LYS A 212 15.54 -47.19 51.93
C LYS A 212 14.86 -47.00 50.57
N ARG A 213 15.11 -45.87 49.87
CA ARG A 213 14.55 -45.54 48.54
C ARG A 213 14.51 -46.74 47.58
N GLY A 214 15.61 -47.49 47.48
CA GLY A 214 15.71 -48.67 46.61
C GLY A 214 14.76 -49.83 46.95
N PHE A 215 14.33 -49.98 48.21
CA PHE A 215 13.34 -50.98 48.60
C PHE A 215 11.93 -50.59 48.12
N ILE A 216 11.57 -49.30 48.23
CA ILE A 216 10.30 -48.78 47.69
C ILE A 216 10.29 -48.94 46.16
N LEU A 217 11.36 -48.50 45.48
CA LEU A 217 11.49 -48.65 44.03
C LEU A 217 11.41 -50.14 43.62
N GLY A 218 12.03 -51.05 44.36
CA GLY A 218 11.97 -52.49 44.13
C GLY A 218 10.54 -53.08 44.15
N GLY A 219 9.65 -52.56 45.01
CA GLY A 219 8.24 -52.92 44.98
C GLY A 219 7.47 -52.32 43.79
N LEU A 220 7.79 -51.08 43.43
CA LEU A 220 7.13 -50.36 42.33
C LEU A 220 7.49 -50.89 40.94
N TYR A 221 8.70 -51.43 40.76
CA TYR A 221 9.14 -52.03 39.48
C TYR A 221 8.20 -53.13 38.98
N GLY A 222 7.53 -53.87 39.87
CA GLY A 222 6.56 -54.90 39.48
C GLY A 222 5.30 -54.38 38.78
N LEU A 223 4.98 -53.08 38.91
CA LEU A 223 3.71 -52.50 38.45
C LEU A 223 3.83 -51.67 37.16
N VAL A 224 5.05 -51.49 36.63
CA VAL A 224 5.31 -50.64 35.45
C VAL A 224 4.74 -51.22 34.15
N GLU A 225 4.52 -52.54 34.10
CA GLU A 225 3.91 -53.23 32.94
C GLU A 225 2.37 -53.14 32.92
N CYS A 226 1.73 -52.62 33.96
CA CYS A 226 0.27 -52.54 34.04
C CYS A 226 -0.35 -51.75 32.86
N SER A 227 -1.52 -52.19 32.43
CA SER A 227 -2.35 -51.55 31.41
C SER A 227 -3.11 -50.34 31.96
N SER A 228 -3.37 -50.29 33.28
CA SER A 228 -4.21 -49.25 33.90
C SER A 228 -3.51 -47.89 34.01
N PRO A 229 -4.00 -46.83 33.34
CA PRO A 229 -3.34 -45.52 33.34
C PRO A 229 -3.31 -44.87 34.72
N ARG A 230 -4.33 -45.11 35.57
CA ARG A 230 -4.34 -44.63 36.97
C ARG A 230 -3.19 -45.25 37.78
N VAL A 231 -2.97 -46.56 37.68
CA VAL A 231 -1.87 -47.25 38.37
C VAL A 231 -0.52 -46.69 37.90
N LEU A 232 -0.32 -46.51 36.58
CA LEU A 232 0.94 -45.98 36.05
C LEU A 232 1.23 -44.55 36.52
N LEU A 233 0.22 -43.67 36.57
CA LEU A 233 0.37 -42.32 37.12
C LEU A 233 0.63 -42.34 38.62
N ALA A 234 -0.06 -43.19 39.40
CA ALA A 234 0.16 -43.32 40.83
C ALA A 234 1.57 -43.86 41.15
N VAL A 235 2.06 -44.85 40.40
CA VAL A 235 3.45 -45.33 40.50
C VAL A 235 4.43 -44.20 40.19
N ALA A 236 4.28 -43.50 39.06
CA ALA A 236 5.17 -42.39 38.69
C ALA A 236 5.16 -41.26 39.74
N ARG A 237 3.99 -40.94 40.32
CA ARG A 237 3.82 -39.95 41.39
C ARG A 237 4.57 -40.33 42.67
N VAL A 238 4.57 -41.60 43.08
CA VAL A 238 5.41 -42.09 44.20
C VAL A 238 6.90 -42.00 43.85
N VAL A 239 7.29 -42.41 42.64
CA VAL A 239 8.70 -42.37 42.19
C VAL A 239 9.25 -40.94 42.17
N LEU A 240 8.50 -39.97 41.65
CA LEU A 240 8.90 -38.56 41.65
C LEU A 240 8.96 -37.98 43.07
N ALA A 241 8.01 -38.32 43.95
CA ALA A 241 8.00 -37.88 45.34
C ALA A 241 9.21 -38.35 46.16
N LEU A 242 9.86 -39.46 45.77
CA LEU A 242 11.12 -39.91 46.37
C LEU A 242 12.33 -39.02 46.01
N ARG A 243 12.19 -38.09 45.05
CA ARG A 243 13.26 -37.29 44.43
C ARG A 243 14.38 -38.16 43.86
N VAL A 244 14.02 -38.93 42.83
CA VAL A 244 14.94 -39.78 42.06
C VAL A 244 15.59 -39.01 40.90
N THR A 245 16.73 -39.50 40.43
CA THR A 245 17.43 -39.03 39.21
C THR A 245 17.79 -40.24 38.32
N GLY A 246 18.33 -39.96 37.13
CA GLY A 246 18.87 -40.93 36.19
C GLY A 246 17.82 -41.84 35.57
N SER A 247 18.11 -43.14 35.54
CA SER A 247 17.22 -44.17 34.98
C SER A 247 15.87 -44.25 35.68
N ASN A 248 15.80 -43.97 36.98
CA ASN A 248 14.56 -43.98 37.75
C ASN A 248 13.65 -42.79 37.38
N LEU A 249 14.22 -41.59 37.22
CA LEU A 249 13.50 -40.41 36.76
C LEU A 249 13.02 -40.61 35.32
N THR A 250 13.92 -41.08 34.44
CA THR A 250 13.60 -41.47 33.06
C THR A 250 12.46 -42.49 33.02
N GLY A 251 12.42 -43.46 33.94
CA GLY A 251 11.33 -44.42 34.10
C GLY A 251 9.99 -43.76 34.43
N ALA A 252 9.96 -42.85 35.41
CA ALA A 252 8.75 -42.09 35.74
C ALA A 252 8.26 -41.24 34.56
N CYS A 253 9.17 -40.52 33.86
CA CYS A 253 8.83 -39.74 32.67
C CYS A 253 8.27 -40.64 31.54
N LYS A 254 8.83 -41.84 31.32
CA LYS A 254 8.32 -42.83 30.35
C LYS A 254 6.90 -43.31 30.70
N LEU A 255 6.59 -43.56 31.97
CA LEU A 255 5.24 -43.93 32.42
C LEU A 255 4.23 -42.81 32.19
N ILE A 256 4.56 -41.57 32.57
CA ILE A 256 3.71 -40.40 32.39
C ILE A 256 3.46 -40.16 30.88
N PHE A 257 4.50 -40.23 30.05
CA PHE A 257 4.39 -40.13 28.59
C PHE A 257 3.52 -41.24 27.96
N LYS A 258 3.63 -42.50 28.44
CA LYS A 258 2.77 -43.62 28.01
C LYS A 258 1.28 -43.34 28.26
N VAL A 259 0.93 -42.58 29.30
CA VAL A 259 -0.46 -42.20 29.60
C VAL A 259 -0.88 -40.94 28.84
N ALA A 260 -0.07 -39.88 28.86
CA ALA A 260 -0.37 -38.56 28.28
C ALA A 260 -0.53 -38.54 26.75
N ARG A 261 0.03 -39.53 26.03
CA ARG A 261 -0.09 -39.65 24.57
C ARG A 261 -1.49 -40.07 24.07
N HIS A 262 -2.49 -40.18 24.95
CA HIS A 262 -3.86 -40.58 24.64
C HIS A 262 -4.84 -39.62 25.32
N GLU A 263 -5.62 -38.86 24.54
CA GLU A 263 -6.49 -37.77 25.03
C GLU A 263 -7.58 -38.23 26.02
N GLN A 264 -8.05 -39.47 25.89
CA GLN A 264 -8.96 -40.12 26.84
C GLN A 264 -8.42 -40.19 28.29
N HIS A 265 -7.12 -39.96 28.50
CA HIS A 265 -6.49 -39.94 29.83
C HIS A 265 -6.24 -38.52 30.37
N ASP A 266 -6.46 -37.45 29.60
CA ASP A 266 -6.18 -36.06 30.02
C ASP A 266 -6.83 -35.73 31.37
N ALA A 267 -8.06 -36.21 31.59
CA ALA A 267 -8.82 -36.05 32.84
C ALA A 267 -8.04 -36.49 34.09
N LEU A 268 -7.23 -37.56 34.00
CA LEU A 268 -6.47 -38.11 35.12
C LEU A 268 -5.38 -37.14 35.62
N PHE A 269 -4.87 -36.27 34.75
CA PHE A 269 -3.88 -35.25 35.12
C PHE A 269 -4.50 -34.11 35.94
N HIS A 270 -5.83 -33.99 35.99
CA HIS A 270 -6.53 -33.09 36.92
C HIS A 270 -6.69 -33.66 38.33
N GLU A 271 -6.69 -34.99 38.50
CA GLU A 271 -6.97 -35.65 39.78
C GLU A 271 -5.85 -35.41 40.82
N HIS A 272 -4.59 -35.27 40.37
CA HIS A 272 -3.40 -35.33 41.22
C HIS A 272 -2.30 -34.33 40.84
N ASP A 273 -1.35 -34.11 41.76
CA ASP A 273 -0.18 -33.21 41.62
C ASP A 273 1.01 -33.83 40.85
N VAL A 274 0.73 -34.72 39.89
CA VAL A 274 1.76 -35.45 39.12
C VAL A 274 2.51 -34.54 38.14
N LEU A 275 1.91 -33.42 37.72
CA LEU A 275 2.54 -32.44 36.82
C LEU A 275 3.51 -31.54 37.56
N GLU A 276 3.13 -31.07 38.74
CA GLU A 276 3.98 -30.31 39.65
C GLU A 276 5.21 -31.14 40.04
N LEU A 277 5.02 -32.43 40.38
CA LEU A 277 6.09 -33.37 40.66
C LEU A 277 6.97 -33.71 39.44
N LEU A 278 6.43 -33.63 38.22
CA LEU A 278 7.21 -33.80 36.98
C LEU A 278 8.13 -32.60 36.73
N ILE A 279 7.66 -31.39 37.01
CA ILE A 279 8.46 -30.16 36.92
C ILE A 279 9.53 -30.13 38.04
N ASP A 280 9.18 -30.47 39.28
CA ASP A 280 10.16 -30.66 40.38
C ASP A 280 11.25 -31.68 39.99
N GLY A 281 10.87 -32.80 39.38
CA GLY A 281 11.81 -33.83 38.91
C GLY A 281 12.72 -33.35 37.78
N LEU A 282 12.16 -32.61 36.80
CA LEU A 282 12.95 -32.00 35.73
C LEU A 282 13.89 -30.90 36.25
N GLY A 283 13.53 -30.17 37.31
CA GLY A 283 14.39 -29.18 37.96
C GLY A 283 15.68 -29.75 38.58
N HIS A 284 15.86 -31.06 38.54
CA HIS A 284 17.08 -31.77 38.94
C HIS A 284 17.77 -32.52 37.79
N ALA A 285 17.25 -32.48 36.57
CA ALA A 285 17.75 -33.23 35.41
C ALA A 285 18.37 -32.31 34.36
N SER A 286 19.64 -32.54 34.02
CA SER A 286 20.30 -31.82 32.92
C SER A 286 19.79 -32.30 31.55
N PRO A 287 19.42 -31.41 30.61
CA PRO A 287 19.05 -31.79 29.24
C PRO A 287 20.24 -32.31 28.41
N LEU A 288 21.46 -32.25 28.95
CA LEU A 288 22.69 -32.76 28.33
C LEU A 288 23.07 -34.15 28.87
N ASP A 289 22.94 -34.35 30.19
CA ASP A 289 23.38 -35.56 30.90
C ASP A 289 22.23 -36.57 31.15
N GLU A 290 21.00 -36.08 31.29
CA GLU A 290 19.77 -36.87 31.44
C GLU A 290 18.75 -36.59 30.28
N PRO A 291 19.17 -36.57 29.01
CA PRO A 291 18.33 -36.13 27.90
C PRO A 291 17.06 -36.98 27.71
N GLU A 292 17.09 -38.29 28.02
CA GLU A 292 15.91 -39.15 27.93
C GLU A 292 14.77 -38.68 28.85
N ALA A 293 15.04 -38.38 30.12
CA ALA A 293 14.02 -37.88 31.05
C ALA A 293 13.34 -36.63 30.47
N CYS A 294 14.15 -35.69 29.97
CA CYS A 294 13.68 -34.45 29.34
C CYS A 294 12.86 -34.71 28.06
N ILE A 295 13.28 -35.63 27.19
CA ILE A 295 12.53 -36.02 25.97
C ILE A 295 11.11 -36.49 26.31
N TYR A 296 10.97 -37.42 27.26
CA TYR A 296 9.66 -37.96 27.63
C TYR A 296 8.81 -36.95 28.41
N ALA A 297 9.42 -36.14 29.28
CA ALA A 297 8.69 -35.15 30.06
C ALA A 297 8.19 -33.97 29.21
N TYR A 298 9.03 -33.38 28.33
CA TYR A 298 8.56 -32.34 27.42
C TYR A 298 7.61 -32.90 26.35
N GLY A 299 7.82 -34.14 25.91
CA GLY A 299 6.86 -34.85 25.06
C GLY A 299 5.48 -35.02 25.72
N CYS A 300 5.44 -35.29 27.03
CA CYS A 300 4.21 -35.33 27.84
C CYS A 300 3.54 -33.95 27.92
N ILE A 301 4.28 -32.92 28.34
CA ILE A 301 3.76 -31.54 28.44
C ILE A 301 3.11 -31.14 27.11
N ARG A 302 3.86 -31.27 26.00
CA ARG A 302 3.40 -31.01 24.64
C ARG A 302 2.08 -31.71 24.28
N PHE A 303 1.87 -32.96 24.71
CA PHE A 303 0.60 -33.66 24.45
C PHE A 303 -0.55 -33.09 25.28
N LEU A 304 -0.35 -32.88 26.59
CA LEU A 304 -1.39 -32.37 27.49
C LEU A 304 -1.79 -30.91 27.21
N THR A 305 -0.93 -30.16 26.52
CA THR A 305 -1.18 -28.78 26.10
C THR A 305 -1.53 -28.65 24.60
N ALA A 306 -1.59 -29.76 23.84
CA ALA A 306 -2.01 -29.74 22.43
C ALA A 306 -3.53 -29.60 22.31
N SER A 307 -3.98 -28.68 21.45
CA SER A 307 -5.37 -28.20 21.39
C SER A 307 -6.31 -29.08 20.57
N SER A 308 -5.78 -30.08 19.85
CA SER A 308 -6.58 -31.01 19.04
C SER A 308 -5.93 -32.40 18.94
N ALA A 309 -6.72 -33.42 18.61
CA ALA A 309 -6.24 -34.75 18.27
C ALA A 309 -5.24 -34.72 17.09
N GLN A 310 -5.53 -33.90 16.06
CA GLN A 310 -4.63 -33.73 14.90
C GLN A 310 -3.24 -33.21 15.32
N GLU A 311 -3.17 -32.25 16.25
CA GLU A 311 -1.87 -31.80 16.78
C GLU A 311 -1.13 -32.88 17.57
N ARG A 312 -1.84 -33.88 18.12
CA ARG A 312 -1.24 -35.04 18.81
C ARG A 312 -0.77 -36.10 17.82
N ASP A 313 -1.48 -36.31 16.72
CA ASP A 313 -1.08 -37.23 15.64
C ASP A 313 0.05 -36.66 14.78
N ASP A 314 0.04 -35.37 14.43
CA ASP A 314 1.19 -34.62 13.85
C ASP A 314 2.43 -34.68 14.77
N ALA A 315 2.20 -34.83 16.07
CA ALA A 315 3.21 -34.94 17.12
C ALA A 315 3.68 -36.39 17.38
N LEU A 316 3.03 -37.38 16.76
CA LEU A 316 3.41 -38.80 16.76
C LEU A 316 4.02 -39.25 15.41
N ASN A 317 3.50 -38.73 14.29
CA ASN A 317 3.98 -39.04 12.95
C ASN A 317 5.16 -38.16 12.53
N ARG A 318 6.25 -38.77 12.03
CA ARG A 318 7.47 -38.07 11.57
C ARG A 318 7.34 -37.40 10.18
N ASN A 319 6.18 -37.49 9.54
CA ASN A 319 5.98 -37.11 8.14
C ASN A 319 5.27 -35.75 8.03
N TRP A 320 6.05 -34.68 8.02
CA TRP A 320 5.56 -33.31 7.82
C TRP A 320 5.61 -32.91 6.33
N ILE A 321 4.57 -33.26 5.58
CA ILE A 321 4.29 -32.71 4.24
C ILE A 321 2.88 -32.13 4.28
N ALA A 322 2.77 -30.86 3.84
CA ALA A 322 1.53 -30.09 3.67
C ALA A 322 0.49 -30.14 4.82
N LEU A 323 0.48 -29.09 5.66
CA LEU A 323 -0.74 -28.31 5.96
C LEU A 323 -0.38 -27.06 6.78
N MET A 324 -0.99 -25.93 6.41
CA MET A 324 -1.12 -24.77 7.29
C MET A 324 -2.38 -24.97 8.14
N PRO A 325 -2.30 -24.88 9.47
CA PRO A 325 -3.50 -24.57 10.25
C PRO A 325 -4.00 -23.18 9.83
N PRO A 326 -5.32 -22.94 9.71
CA PRO A 326 -5.83 -21.59 9.74
C PRO A 326 -5.43 -20.94 11.08
N ALA A 327 -5.19 -19.62 11.07
CA ALA A 327 -4.74 -18.90 12.25
C ALA A 327 -5.65 -19.16 13.46
N LEU A 328 -5.06 -19.39 14.64
CA LEU A 328 -5.82 -19.43 15.88
C LEU A 328 -6.44 -18.06 16.10
N SER A 329 -7.77 -17.99 16.02
CA SER A 329 -8.51 -16.75 16.02
C SER A 329 -8.22 -15.96 17.30
N ALA A 330 -7.73 -14.72 17.11
CA ALA A 330 -7.26 -13.89 18.22
C ALA A 330 -8.37 -13.66 19.26
N ILE A 331 -8.26 -14.33 20.41
CA ILE A 331 -9.06 -14.02 21.60
C ILE A 331 -8.49 -12.74 22.20
N SER A 332 -8.88 -11.61 21.62
CA SER A 332 -8.56 -10.27 22.13
C SER A 332 -8.93 -10.16 23.61
N ALA A 333 -8.06 -9.50 24.38
CA ALA A 333 -8.16 -9.40 25.83
C ALA A 333 -9.31 -8.48 26.30
N GLY A 334 -10.54 -8.97 26.21
CA GLY A 334 -11.72 -8.39 26.86
C GLY A 334 -12.00 -9.07 28.21
N LEU A 335 -12.26 -8.28 29.26
CA LEU A 335 -12.52 -8.80 30.62
C LEU A 335 -13.88 -9.52 30.71
N CYS A 336 -13.90 -10.81 30.38
CA CYS A 336 -15.01 -11.72 30.62
C CYS A 336 -14.49 -13.04 31.22
N PRO A 337 -15.00 -13.50 32.38
CA PRO A 337 -14.58 -14.76 33.00
C PRO A 337 -15.17 -15.98 32.26
N ARG A 338 -14.73 -16.21 31.03
CA ARG A 338 -15.00 -17.47 30.31
C ARG A 338 -14.37 -18.63 31.09
N LYS A 339 -15.12 -19.73 31.25
CA LYS A 339 -14.56 -20.98 31.79
C LYS A 339 -13.42 -21.44 30.89
N LEU A 340 -12.23 -21.58 31.47
CA LEU A 340 -11.07 -22.18 30.81
C LEU A 340 -11.40 -23.63 30.40
N THR A 341 -10.87 -24.08 29.26
CA THR A 341 -10.93 -25.50 28.88
C THR A 341 -10.06 -26.35 29.83
N GLY A 342 -10.27 -27.67 29.84
CA GLY A 342 -9.44 -28.58 30.65
C GLY A 342 -7.94 -28.36 30.40
N GLN A 343 -7.53 -28.43 29.13
CA GLN A 343 -6.16 -28.17 28.68
C GLN A 343 -5.62 -26.79 29.13
N GLN A 344 -6.41 -25.71 29.01
CA GLN A 344 -6.02 -24.38 29.49
C GLN A 344 -5.77 -24.36 31.02
N THR A 345 -6.50 -25.15 31.81
CA THR A 345 -6.21 -25.28 33.26
C THR A 345 -4.95 -26.12 33.55
N LEU A 346 -4.57 -27.07 32.68
CA LEU A 346 -3.28 -27.77 32.77
C LEU A 346 -2.11 -26.84 32.40
N VAL A 347 -2.22 -26.08 31.31
CA VAL A 347 -1.30 -25.00 30.91
C VAL A 347 -1.09 -24.03 32.10
N SER A 348 -2.18 -23.57 32.70
CA SER A 348 -2.15 -22.68 33.87
C SER A 348 -1.46 -23.31 35.10
N ARG A 349 -1.62 -24.62 35.35
CA ARG A 349 -0.94 -25.32 36.46
C ARG A 349 0.57 -25.42 36.23
N LEU A 350 0.97 -25.87 35.04
CA LEU A 350 2.38 -25.98 34.65
C LEU A 350 3.09 -24.62 34.76
N ALA A 351 2.46 -23.56 34.24
CA ALA A 351 2.97 -22.20 34.33
C ALA A 351 3.14 -21.73 35.78
N ARG A 352 2.12 -21.92 36.63
CA ARG A 352 2.17 -21.55 38.05
C ARG A 352 3.18 -22.36 38.88
N HIS A 353 3.70 -23.47 38.35
CA HIS A 353 4.74 -24.28 38.98
C HIS A 353 6.13 -24.08 38.32
N GLY A 354 6.33 -23.01 37.56
CA GLY A 354 7.65 -22.62 37.04
C GLY A 354 8.11 -23.36 35.77
N ALA A 355 7.18 -24.00 35.04
CA ALA A 355 7.53 -24.79 33.86
C ALA A 355 8.17 -23.93 32.74
N VAL A 356 7.72 -22.69 32.54
CA VAL A 356 8.21 -21.81 31.46
C VAL A 356 9.66 -21.40 31.74
N GLU A 357 9.96 -21.06 32.98
CA GLU A 357 11.27 -20.67 33.49
C GLU A 357 12.27 -21.84 33.39
N LEU A 358 11.84 -23.04 33.78
CA LEU A 358 12.64 -24.26 33.63
C LEU A 358 12.90 -24.61 32.15
N MET A 359 11.92 -24.41 31.28
CA MET A 359 12.06 -24.61 29.84
C MET A 359 13.03 -23.59 29.22
N ILE A 360 13.00 -22.33 29.66
CA ILE A 360 13.98 -21.31 29.24
C ILE A 360 15.40 -21.69 29.72
N LEU A 361 15.55 -22.15 30.97
CA LEU A 361 16.83 -22.58 31.52
C LEU A 361 17.41 -23.78 30.73
N HIS A 362 16.61 -24.81 30.46
CA HIS A 362 17.07 -25.96 29.68
C HIS A 362 17.36 -25.60 28.22
N LEU A 363 16.65 -24.61 27.66
CA LEU A 363 16.95 -24.06 26.35
C LEU A 363 18.27 -23.26 26.35
N GLN A 364 18.61 -22.55 27.43
CA GLN A 364 19.92 -21.90 27.62
C GLN A 364 21.05 -22.93 27.64
N MET A 365 20.94 -23.99 28.47
CA MET A 365 21.94 -25.06 28.56
C MET A 365 22.20 -25.75 27.20
N LEU A 366 21.13 -26.09 26.46
CA LEU A 366 21.24 -26.67 25.12
C LEU A 366 21.89 -25.71 24.11
N ASN A 367 21.62 -24.41 24.21
CA ASN A 367 22.22 -23.38 23.36
C ASN A 367 23.70 -23.13 23.65
N GLU A 368 24.13 -23.24 24.91
CA GLU A 368 25.54 -23.07 25.30
C GLU A 368 26.39 -24.29 24.91
N ALA A 369 25.85 -25.50 25.10
CA ALA A 369 26.43 -26.71 24.53
C ALA A 369 26.49 -26.61 22.99
N GLY A 370 25.38 -26.28 22.33
CA GLY A 370 25.30 -26.18 20.87
C GLY A 370 26.24 -25.13 20.25
N ALA A 371 26.50 -24.03 20.97
CA ALA A 371 27.43 -22.99 20.53
C ALA A 371 28.92 -23.35 20.71
N THR A 372 29.24 -24.30 21.61
CA THR A 372 30.61 -24.80 21.81
C THR A 372 30.89 -26.07 21.01
N LYS A 373 29.86 -26.89 20.76
CA LYS A 373 29.91 -28.11 19.93
C LYS A 373 28.52 -28.42 19.35
N ARG A 374 28.43 -28.63 18.04
CA ARG A 374 27.18 -29.02 17.35
C ARG A 374 26.44 -30.13 18.10
N LEU A 375 25.17 -29.87 18.45
CA LEU A 375 24.31 -30.84 19.12
C LEU A 375 24.08 -32.06 18.22
N GLN A 376 24.13 -33.25 18.82
CA GLN A 376 23.92 -34.53 18.14
C GLN A 376 23.23 -35.51 19.10
N GLY A 377 22.48 -36.47 18.56
CA GLY A 377 21.88 -37.55 19.37
C GLY A 377 20.82 -37.05 20.36
N PRO A 378 20.72 -37.65 21.57
CA PRO A 378 19.61 -37.38 22.48
C PRO A 378 19.39 -35.90 22.87
N PRO A 379 20.41 -35.06 23.19
CA PRO A 379 20.18 -33.63 23.48
C PRO A 379 19.53 -32.85 22.33
N LEU A 380 19.78 -33.24 21.07
CA LEU A 380 19.12 -32.66 19.90
C LEU A 380 17.63 -33.05 19.82
N HIS A 381 17.27 -34.28 20.24
CA HIS A 381 15.87 -34.67 20.44
C HIS A 381 15.22 -33.97 21.64
N THR A 382 15.98 -33.70 22.71
CA THR A 382 15.52 -32.89 23.84
C THR A 382 15.15 -31.49 23.39
N LEU A 383 15.99 -30.83 22.58
CA LEU A 383 15.71 -29.53 21.98
C LEU A 383 14.40 -29.54 21.17
N TYR A 384 14.18 -30.58 20.35
CA TYR A 384 12.94 -30.73 19.57
C TYR A 384 11.69 -30.84 20.45
N GLN A 385 11.69 -31.70 21.48
CA GLN A 385 10.53 -31.84 22.36
C GLN A 385 10.30 -30.56 23.19
N LEU A 386 11.39 -29.94 23.66
CA LEU A 386 11.37 -28.70 24.42
C LEU A 386 10.71 -27.55 23.63
N SER A 387 11.19 -27.23 22.42
CA SER A 387 10.60 -26.13 21.64
C SER A 387 9.17 -26.44 21.21
N ALA A 388 8.85 -27.70 20.88
CA ALA A 388 7.49 -28.11 20.56
C ALA A 388 6.53 -27.96 21.75
N ALA A 389 7.00 -28.21 22.98
CA ALA A 389 6.24 -27.96 24.20
C ALA A 389 6.10 -26.44 24.48
N MET A 390 7.13 -25.62 24.25
CA MET A 390 7.03 -24.15 24.38
C MET A 390 6.01 -23.56 23.41
N ARG A 391 5.89 -24.08 22.19
CA ARG A 391 4.84 -23.67 21.22
C ARG A 391 3.43 -23.88 21.74
N ALA A 392 3.20 -24.92 22.53
CA ALA A 392 1.89 -25.23 23.13
C ALA A 392 1.64 -24.49 24.46
N LEU A 393 2.56 -23.60 24.86
CA LEU A 393 2.44 -22.68 25.98
C LEU A 393 2.39 -21.20 25.50
N ALA A 394 2.21 -20.96 24.19
CA ALA A 394 2.40 -19.66 23.52
C ALA A 394 1.67 -18.47 24.17
N ASP A 395 0.48 -18.69 24.73
CA ASP A 395 -0.37 -17.65 25.36
C ASP A 395 0.16 -17.13 26.72
N LEU A 396 1.34 -17.58 27.15
CA LEU A 396 2.02 -17.17 28.38
C LEU A 396 3.20 -16.22 28.07
N GLN A 397 3.90 -15.71 29.09
CA GLN A 397 4.93 -14.66 28.96
C GLN A 397 6.26 -15.12 28.30
N LEU A 398 6.18 -15.76 27.12
CA LEU A 398 7.28 -16.34 26.35
C LEU A 398 8.13 -15.33 25.57
N GLN A 399 7.89 -14.02 25.73
CA GLN A 399 8.81 -12.97 25.30
C GLN A 399 10.25 -13.25 25.76
N LEU A 400 10.42 -13.75 27.00
CA LEU A 400 11.72 -14.13 27.56
C LEU A 400 12.36 -15.34 26.86
N ALA A 401 11.57 -16.21 26.23
CA ALA A 401 12.07 -17.36 25.47
C ALA A 401 12.53 -16.99 24.05
N CYS A 402 12.01 -15.89 23.48
CA CYS A 402 12.27 -15.52 22.08
C CYS A 402 13.77 -15.43 21.72
N PRO A 403 14.65 -14.77 22.49
CA PRO A 403 16.10 -14.74 22.21
C PRO A 403 16.76 -16.13 22.23
N HIS A 404 16.30 -17.01 23.13
CA HIS A 404 16.83 -18.36 23.29
C HIS A 404 16.30 -19.32 22.20
N LEU A 405 15.09 -19.09 21.69
CA LEU A 405 14.55 -19.82 20.54
C LEU A 405 15.23 -19.39 19.22
N ILE A 406 15.60 -18.11 19.06
CA ILE A 406 16.44 -17.67 17.92
C ILE A 406 17.81 -18.36 17.99
N ARG A 407 18.48 -18.31 19.14
CA ARG A 407 19.74 -19.03 19.39
C ARG A 407 19.61 -20.54 19.12
N ALA A 408 18.46 -21.14 19.43
CA ALA A 408 18.19 -22.54 19.13
C ALA A 408 18.06 -22.83 17.62
N ALA A 409 17.48 -21.91 16.85
CA ALA A 409 17.42 -22.00 15.39
C ALA A 409 18.79 -21.80 14.72
N GLU A 410 19.71 -21.06 15.38
CA GLU A 410 21.12 -20.92 14.97
C GLU A 410 21.92 -22.21 15.24
N VAL A 411 21.88 -22.76 16.47
CA VAL A 411 22.67 -23.97 16.81
C VAL A 411 22.13 -25.27 16.20
N SER A 412 20.90 -25.26 15.69
CA SER A 412 20.30 -26.37 14.91
C SER A 412 20.44 -26.21 13.38
N MET A 413 21.19 -25.22 12.89
CA MET A 413 21.51 -25.12 11.46
C MET A 413 22.18 -26.40 10.95
N GLY A 414 21.63 -26.96 9.87
CA GLY A 414 22.03 -28.26 9.32
C GLY A 414 21.29 -29.47 9.91
N GLU A 415 20.56 -29.31 11.02
CA GLU A 415 19.65 -30.32 11.59
C GLU A 415 18.19 -29.98 11.24
N LEU A 416 17.87 -30.01 9.94
CA LEU A 416 16.67 -29.40 9.35
C LEU A 416 15.33 -29.78 10.02
N GLU A 417 15.21 -30.99 10.58
CA GLU A 417 13.99 -31.41 11.31
C GLU A 417 13.81 -30.63 12.63
N VAL A 418 14.90 -30.42 13.36
CA VAL A 418 14.87 -29.67 14.63
C VAL A 418 14.79 -28.18 14.36
N GLN A 419 15.56 -27.68 13.39
CA GLN A 419 15.49 -26.28 12.99
C GLN A 419 14.06 -25.89 12.55
N ALA A 420 13.38 -26.73 11.76
CA ALA A 420 12.00 -26.49 11.34
C ALA A 420 11.00 -26.42 12.51
N ASN A 421 11.20 -27.23 13.55
CA ASN A 421 10.34 -27.22 14.74
C ASN A 421 10.59 -25.99 15.64
N VAL A 422 11.84 -25.56 15.80
CA VAL A 422 12.17 -24.30 16.50
C VAL A 422 11.64 -23.09 15.71
N VAL A 423 11.83 -23.06 14.39
CA VAL A 423 11.28 -22.02 13.50
C VAL A 423 9.73 -22.00 13.51
N ARG A 424 9.06 -23.16 13.57
CA ARG A 424 7.60 -23.24 13.75
C ARG A 424 7.13 -22.75 15.14
N THR A 425 8.00 -22.80 16.15
CA THR A 425 7.72 -22.24 17.48
C THR A 425 7.80 -20.72 17.44
N LEU A 426 8.90 -20.18 16.89
CA LEU A 426 9.08 -18.75 16.68
C LEU A 426 7.99 -18.14 15.76
N SER A 427 7.49 -18.89 14.76
CA SER A 427 6.46 -18.36 13.85
C SER A 427 5.14 -18.07 14.54
N VAL A 428 4.70 -18.91 15.48
CA VAL A 428 3.52 -18.65 16.32
C VAL A 428 3.77 -17.46 17.25
N LEU A 429 4.93 -17.40 17.90
CA LEU A 429 5.32 -16.28 18.77
C LEU A 429 5.48 -14.94 18.00
N SER A 430 5.60 -14.95 16.67
CA SER A 430 5.67 -13.72 15.86
C SER A 430 4.31 -13.02 15.66
N GLU A 431 3.21 -13.72 15.93
CA GLU A 431 1.85 -13.21 15.79
C GLU A 431 1.47 -12.33 17.00
N ASP A 432 1.75 -12.83 18.21
CA ASP A 432 1.64 -12.11 19.48
C ASP A 432 2.31 -10.74 19.45
N SER A 433 1.78 -9.79 20.23
CA SER A 433 2.29 -8.42 20.30
C SER A 433 3.61 -8.32 21.04
N ASP A 434 3.74 -8.94 22.21
CA ASP A 434 4.88 -8.73 23.12
C ASP A 434 6.10 -9.57 22.71
N CYS A 435 5.85 -10.79 22.24
CA CYS A 435 6.85 -11.62 21.61
C CYS A 435 7.35 -10.98 20.29
N CYS A 436 6.47 -10.45 19.43
CA CYS A 436 6.91 -9.74 18.22
C CYS A 436 7.71 -8.45 18.55
N ALA A 437 7.28 -7.69 19.57
CA ALA A 437 8.01 -6.55 20.09
C ALA A 437 9.38 -6.92 20.67
N THR A 438 9.59 -8.15 21.14
CA THR A 438 10.90 -8.67 21.52
C THR A 438 11.72 -9.11 20.30
N LEU A 439 11.12 -9.89 19.40
CA LEU A 439 11.74 -10.45 18.20
C LEU A 439 12.27 -9.37 17.23
N HIS A 440 11.70 -8.16 17.24
CA HIS A 440 12.10 -7.10 16.31
C HIS A 440 13.59 -6.72 16.39
N ASN A 441 14.21 -6.81 17.57
CA ASN A 441 15.64 -6.57 17.79
C ASN A 441 16.55 -7.64 17.14
N TYR A 442 15.97 -8.72 16.63
CA TYR A 442 16.67 -9.88 16.07
C TYR A 442 16.36 -10.08 14.59
N ALA A 443 15.63 -9.18 13.93
CA ALA A 443 15.20 -9.32 12.54
C ALA A 443 16.36 -9.69 11.58
N ALA A 444 17.50 -9.00 11.67
CA ALA A 444 18.68 -9.32 10.87
C ALA A 444 19.23 -10.74 11.15
N ARG A 445 19.26 -11.17 12.42
CA ARG A 445 19.71 -12.53 12.81
C ARG A 445 18.74 -13.62 12.32
N ILE A 446 17.44 -13.35 12.31
CA ILE A 446 16.45 -14.24 11.69
C ILE A 446 16.68 -14.32 10.17
N GLY A 447 17.11 -13.21 9.54
CA GLY A 447 17.58 -13.21 8.14
C GLY A 447 18.80 -14.10 7.88
N LEU A 448 19.75 -14.16 8.82
CA LEU A 448 20.93 -15.05 8.69
C LEU A 448 20.53 -16.54 8.58
N LEU A 449 19.38 -16.94 9.14
CA LEU A 449 18.86 -18.31 9.06
C LEU A 449 18.39 -18.72 7.65
N LEU A 450 18.32 -17.80 6.69
CA LEU A 450 18.09 -18.09 5.27
C LEU A 450 19.34 -18.70 4.59
N GLY A 451 20.54 -18.39 5.10
CA GLY A 451 21.83 -18.76 4.50
C GLY A 451 22.07 -20.25 4.23
N PRO A 452 21.69 -21.19 5.13
CA PRO A 452 21.85 -22.63 4.90
C PRO A 452 21.21 -23.15 3.61
N SER A 453 20.17 -22.47 3.10
CA SER A 453 19.54 -22.79 1.81
C SER A 453 20.47 -22.59 0.62
N CYS A 454 21.42 -21.65 0.72
CA CYS A 454 22.34 -21.29 -0.36
C CYS A 454 23.62 -22.15 -0.38
N ALA A 455 23.90 -22.88 0.71
CA ALA A 455 25.18 -23.56 0.92
C ALA A 455 25.32 -24.93 0.21
N GLY A 456 24.27 -25.41 -0.48
CA GLY A 456 24.30 -26.70 -1.17
C GLY A 456 23.56 -26.65 -2.50
N GLY A 457 24.25 -26.99 -3.60
CA GLY A 457 23.69 -27.11 -4.96
C GLY A 457 22.76 -28.31 -5.16
N GLY A 458 22.01 -28.70 -4.13
CA GLY A 458 21.05 -29.80 -4.13
C GLY A 458 19.62 -29.36 -4.42
N GLN A 459 18.72 -30.33 -4.49
CA GLN A 459 17.29 -30.06 -4.54
C GLN A 459 16.83 -29.46 -3.19
N CYS A 460 16.22 -28.28 -3.22
CA CYS A 460 15.57 -27.71 -2.05
C CYS A 460 14.37 -28.60 -1.69
N SER A 461 14.47 -29.32 -0.57
CA SER A 461 13.40 -30.20 -0.11
C SER A 461 12.15 -29.40 0.28
N GLU A 462 10.98 -30.04 0.25
CA GLU A 462 9.74 -29.41 0.74
C GLU A 462 9.86 -28.97 2.20
N ARG A 463 10.64 -29.70 3.01
CA ARG A 463 10.95 -29.34 4.40
C ARG A 463 11.76 -28.03 4.48
N LEU A 464 12.69 -27.79 3.56
CA LEU A 464 13.44 -26.54 3.49
C LEU A 464 12.57 -25.38 2.97
N LEU A 465 11.70 -25.61 1.98
CA LEU A 465 10.68 -24.64 1.57
C LEU A 465 9.75 -24.25 2.73
N ALA A 466 9.34 -25.23 3.53
CA ALA A 466 8.51 -25.05 4.72
C ALA A 466 9.25 -24.37 5.90
N VAL A 467 10.58 -24.29 5.88
CA VAL A 467 11.38 -23.43 6.77
C VAL A 467 11.47 -22.01 6.21
N LEU A 468 11.78 -21.87 4.92
CA LEU A 468 11.86 -20.57 4.23
C LEU A 468 10.56 -19.78 4.29
N SER A 469 9.42 -20.43 4.06
CA SER A 469 8.08 -19.83 4.24
C SER A 469 7.88 -19.28 5.65
N ARG A 470 8.25 -20.04 6.69
CA ARG A 470 8.10 -19.61 8.09
C ARG A 470 9.08 -18.50 8.48
N LEU A 471 10.32 -18.53 7.99
CA LEU A 471 11.27 -17.43 8.13
C LEU A 471 10.72 -16.16 7.47
N GLY A 472 10.24 -16.25 6.25
CA GLY A 472 9.59 -15.15 5.53
C GLY A 472 8.34 -14.62 6.23
N TYR A 473 7.52 -15.49 6.82
CA TYR A 473 6.32 -15.10 7.58
C TYR A 473 6.68 -14.34 8.87
N MET A 474 7.64 -14.83 9.65
CA MET A 474 8.13 -14.13 10.85
C MET A 474 8.71 -12.76 10.52
N LEU A 475 9.60 -12.71 9.53
CA LEU A 475 10.19 -11.46 9.06
C LEU A 475 9.09 -10.52 8.53
N GLY A 476 8.12 -11.04 7.78
CA GLY A 476 6.95 -10.30 7.32
C GLY A 476 6.18 -9.64 8.47
N ASN A 477 5.82 -10.41 9.50
CA ASN A 477 5.09 -9.92 10.69
C ASN A 477 5.88 -8.83 11.45
N ILE A 478 7.18 -9.07 11.69
CA ILE A 478 8.08 -8.14 12.38
C ILE A 478 8.24 -6.84 11.58
N LEU A 479 8.57 -6.95 10.29
CA LEU A 479 8.92 -5.82 9.43
C LEU A 479 7.69 -5.01 9.00
N ALA A 480 6.50 -5.60 9.02
CA ALA A 480 5.24 -4.86 8.95
C ALA A 480 5.13 -3.91 10.15
N LYS A 481 5.21 -4.45 11.37
CA LYS A 481 4.98 -3.71 12.63
C LYS A 481 6.09 -2.69 12.94
N HIS A 482 7.37 -3.06 12.84
CA HIS A 482 8.49 -2.29 13.43
C HIS A 482 9.41 -1.60 12.41
N GLU A 483 9.64 -0.30 12.57
CA GLU A 483 10.50 0.50 11.68
C GLU A 483 12.01 0.27 11.92
N SER A 484 12.42 0.19 13.19
CA SER A 484 13.79 -0.16 13.59
C SER A 484 14.26 -1.46 12.93
N ALA A 485 13.41 -2.48 12.91
CA ALA A 485 13.70 -3.78 12.29
C ALA A 485 13.94 -3.67 10.77
N ARG A 486 13.21 -2.80 10.05
CA ARG A 486 13.42 -2.59 8.61
C ARG A 486 14.80 -1.99 8.32
N ILE A 487 15.19 -0.97 9.08
CA ILE A 487 16.48 -0.30 8.95
C ILE A 487 17.62 -1.26 9.35
N GLN A 488 17.46 -2.02 10.45
CA GLN A 488 18.45 -3.00 10.92
C GLN A 488 18.63 -4.19 9.98
N TYR A 489 17.56 -4.67 9.34
CA TYR A 489 17.66 -5.75 8.35
C TYR A 489 18.36 -5.26 7.07
N PHE A 490 17.96 -4.09 6.56
CA PHE A 490 18.51 -3.53 5.33
C PHE A 490 20.02 -3.24 5.43
N HIS A 491 20.48 -2.71 6.56
CA HIS A 491 21.90 -2.44 6.82
C HIS A 491 22.67 -3.65 7.37
N ASN A 492 22.17 -4.88 7.16
CA ASN A 492 22.92 -6.10 7.43
C ASN A 492 23.19 -6.83 6.11
N ASP A 493 24.39 -6.58 5.55
CA ASP A 493 24.77 -7.04 4.21
C ASP A 493 24.55 -8.55 4.03
N VAL A 494 24.90 -9.36 5.04
CA VAL A 494 24.79 -10.83 5.00
C VAL A 494 23.32 -11.29 5.01
N ALA A 495 22.46 -10.67 5.82
CA ALA A 495 21.02 -10.99 5.84
C ALA A 495 20.30 -10.54 4.54
N MET A 496 20.75 -9.43 3.94
CA MET A 496 20.29 -8.99 2.63
C MET A 496 20.78 -9.90 1.51
N GLU A 497 22.06 -10.28 1.50
CA GLU A 497 22.64 -11.21 0.53
C GLU A 497 21.93 -12.57 0.58
N TYR A 498 21.68 -13.13 1.77
CA TYR A 498 20.94 -14.39 1.90
C TYR A 498 19.48 -14.28 1.44
N LEU A 499 18.81 -13.15 1.67
CA LEU A 499 17.46 -12.91 1.15
C LEU A 499 17.44 -12.88 -0.38
N LEU A 500 18.38 -12.16 -1.01
CA LEU A 500 18.51 -12.08 -2.46
C LEU A 500 18.86 -13.44 -3.08
N ASN A 501 19.87 -14.12 -2.55
CA ASN A 501 20.33 -15.43 -3.04
C ASN A 501 19.23 -16.50 -2.94
N VAL A 502 18.42 -16.50 -1.86
CA VAL A 502 17.26 -17.40 -1.76
C VAL A 502 16.18 -17.00 -2.77
N LEU A 503 15.85 -15.71 -2.92
CA LEU A 503 14.84 -15.26 -3.88
C LEU A 503 15.22 -15.63 -5.32
N GLU A 504 16.48 -15.45 -5.73
CA GLU A 504 17.02 -15.93 -7.01
C GLU A 504 16.84 -17.45 -7.16
N GLN A 505 17.32 -18.23 -6.19
CA GLN A 505 17.29 -19.70 -6.21
C GLN A 505 15.89 -20.31 -6.15
N LEU A 506 14.88 -19.61 -5.65
CA LEU A 506 13.48 -20.03 -5.74
C LEU A 506 12.85 -19.63 -7.08
N ASN A 507 13.25 -18.49 -7.65
CA ASN A 507 12.69 -17.97 -8.90
C ASN A 507 13.12 -18.77 -10.13
N ASP A 508 14.34 -19.29 -10.17
CA ASP A 508 14.84 -20.10 -11.30
C ASP A 508 14.33 -21.56 -11.28
N ARG A 509 13.58 -21.96 -10.24
CA ARG A 509 12.89 -23.27 -10.18
C ARG A 509 11.56 -23.22 -10.95
N PRO A 510 11.13 -24.30 -11.62
CA PRO A 510 9.81 -24.36 -12.24
C PRO A 510 8.71 -24.28 -11.16
N ALA A 511 7.61 -23.58 -11.43
CA ALA A 511 6.57 -23.24 -10.46
C ALA A 511 5.60 -24.41 -10.18
N THR A 512 6.12 -25.57 -9.78
CA THR A 512 5.40 -26.85 -9.76
C THR A 512 4.76 -27.25 -8.43
N SER A 513 5.15 -26.64 -7.29
CA SER A 513 4.62 -26.99 -5.97
C SER A 513 4.09 -25.79 -5.18
N VAL A 514 3.02 -26.03 -4.42
CA VAL A 514 2.42 -25.03 -3.50
C VAL A 514 3.44 -24.56 -2.46
N ALA A 515 4.30 -25.46 -1.95
CA ALA A 515 5.34 -25.11 -1.00
C ALA A 515 6.40 -24.13 -1.56
N LEU A 516 6.69 -24.19 -2.87
CA LEU A 516 7.57 -23.23 -3.53
C LEU A 516 6.91 -21.86 -3.65
N LEU A 517 5.65 -21.83 -4.12
CA LEU A 517 4.88 -20.60 -4.26
C LEU A 517 4.68 -19.91 -2.90
N ASP A 518 4.33 -20.65 -1.85
CA ASP A 518 4.19 -20.13 -0.48
C ASP A 518 5.50 -19.51 0.04
N ALA A 519 6.63 -20.20 -0.11
CA ALA A 519 7.94 -19.66 0.27
C ALA A 519 8.27 -18.37 -0.50
N GLN A 520 7.97 -18.31 -1.81
CA GLN A 520 8.15 -17.10 -2.61
C GLN A 520 7.22 -15.96 -2.15
N ILE A 521 5.94 -16.23 -1.89
CA ILE A 521 4.98 -15.24 -1.37
C ILE A 521 5.50 -14.64 -0.06
N LYS A 522 5.86 -15.49 0.91
CA LYS A 522 6.28 -15.01 2.24
C LYS A 522 7.60 -14.22 2.18
N LEU A 523 8.55 -14.59 1.32
CA LEU A 523 9.79 -13.83 1.13
C LEU A 523 9.62 -12.53 0.31
N ILE A 524 8.71 -12.49 -0.67
CA ILE A 524 8.37 -11.23 -1.37
C ILE A 524 7.59 -10.28 -0.44
N ARG A 525 6.79 -10.79 0.50
CA ARG A 525 6.19 -9.98 1.59
C ARG A 525 7.25 -9.35 2.51
N VAL A 526 8.41 -9.98 2.71
CA VAL A 526 9.55 -9.34 3.42
C VAL A 526 10.01 -8.10 2.66
N VAL A 527 10.29 -8.23 1.36
CA VAL A 527 10.70 -7.09 0.51
C VAL A 527 9.66 -5.98 0.52
N ALA A 528 8.37 -6.32 0.34
CA ALA A 528 7.27 -5.35 0.35
C ALA A 528 7.16 -4.61 1.69
N ASN A 529 7.28 -5.33 2.81
CA ASN A 529 7.18 -4.71 4.15
C ASN A 529 8.43 -3.86 4.46
N MET A 530 9.63 -4.29 4.04
CA MET A 530 10.85 -3.48 4.17
C MET A 530 10.75 -2.16 3.41
N SER A 531 10.27 -2.20 2.17
CA SER A 531 10.18 -1.01 1.32
C SER A 531 9.13 0.01 1.76
N VAL A 532 8.32 -0.26 2.80
CA VAL A 532 7.44 0.76 3.40
C VAL A 532 8.21 1.92 4.03
N ASN A 533 9.40 1.68 4.61
CA ASN A 533 10.20 2.74 5.21
C ASN A 533 10.84 3.64 4.11
N PRO A 534 10.84 4.98 4.24
CA PRO A 534 11.29 5.88 3.17
C PRO A 534 12.78 5.86 2.80
N GLU A 535 13.63 5.27 3.63
CA GLU A 535 15.08 5.14 3.46
C GLU A 535 15.40 3.76 2.86
N VAL A 536 14.89 2.70 3.49
CA VAL A 536 15.01 1.31 3.01
C VAL A 536 14.34 1.12 1.65
N GLY A 537 13.15 1.67 1.44
CA GLY A 537 12.46 1.63 0.13
C GLY A 537 13.17 2.43 -0.96
N ALA A 538 13.99 3.42 -0.60
CA ALA A 538 14.87 4.10 -1.55
C ALA A 538 16.16 3.29 -1.81
N GLY A 539 16.76 2.70 -0.78
CA GLY A 539 17.95 1.86 -0.93
C GLY A 539 17.68 0.61 -1.78
N LEU A 540 16.58 -0.11 -1.50
CA LEU A 540 16.18 -1.33 -2.22
C LEU A 540 16.00 -1.13 -3.73
N GLY A 541 15.65 0.08 -4.20
CA GLY A 541 15.49 0.34 -5.64
C GLY A 541 16.80 0.30 -6.45
N ASN A 542 17.96 0.47 -5.79
CA ASN A 542 19.30 0.27 -6.38
C ASN A 542 20.02 -1.00 -5.86
N VAL A 543 19.32 -1.93 -5.21
CA VAL A 543 19.92 -3.22 -4.82
C VAL A 543 20.06 -4.12 -6.04
N ARG A 544 21.24 -4.75 -6.21
CA ARG A 544 21.53 -5.70 -7.29
C ARG A 544 20.48 -6.80 -7.38
N SER A 545 20.24 -7.28 -8.60
CA SER A 545 19.35 -8.42 -8.98
C SER A 545 17.89 -8.40 -8.49
N LEU A 546 17.48 -7.55 -7.55
CA LEU A 546 16.12 -7.48 -7.01
C LEU A 546 15.09 -7.06 -8.06
N GLY A 547 15.46 -6.16 -8.98
CA GLY A 547 14.65 -5.81 -10.14
C GLY A 547 14.47 -7.02 -11.06
N THR A 548 15.56 -7.73 -11.39
CA THR A 548 15.52 -8.96 -12.20
C THR A 548 14.63 -10.04 -11.58
N VAL A 549 14.70 -10.22 -10.25
CA VAL A 549 13.84 -11.15 -9.51
C VAL A 549 12.36 -10.79 -9.65
N LEU A 550 12.00 -9.53 -9.39
CA LEU A 550 10.60 -9.07 -9.46
C LEU A 550 10.06 -9.10 -10.90
N LEU A 551 10.87 -8.75 -11.90
CA LEU A 551 10.52 -8.79 -13.32
C LEU A 551 10.31 -10.23 -13.83
N LYS A 552 11.20 -11.15 -13.46
CA LYS A 552 11.05 -12.60 -13.71
C LYS A 552 9.73 -13.11 -13.10
N LEU A 553 9.45 -12.78 -11.84
CA LEU A 553 8.23 -13.21 -11.12
C LEU A 553 6.96 -12.65 -11.78
N LEU A 554 6.92 -11.36 -12.10
CA LEU A 554 5.80 -10.69 -12.76
C LEU A 554 5.44 -11.41 -14.07
N SER A 555 6.43 -11.61 -14.95
CA SER A 555 6.24 -12.23 -16.26
C SER A 555 5.81 -13.70 -16.13
N LYS A 556 6.57 -14.49 -15.37
CA LYS A 556 6.38 -15.94 -15.20
C LYS A 556 5.05 -16.27 -14.54
N THR A 557 4.69 -15.58 -13.47
CA THR A 557 3.45 -15.85 -12.74
C THR A 557 2.22 -15.40 -13.54
N SER A 558 2.31 -14.31 -14.32
CA SER A 558 1.25 -13.94 -15.27
C SER A 558 1.10 -14.96 -16.40
N ASP A 559 2.21 -15.38 -17.02
CA ASP A 559 2.17 -16.34 -18.13
C ASP A 559 1.68 -17.73 -17.68
N GLU A 560 1.89 -18.13 -16.41
CA GLU A 560 1.27 -19.33 -15.81
C GLU A 560 -0.23 -19.13 -15.51
N LEU A 561 -0.63 -18.00 -14.90
CA LEU A 561 -2.05 -17.69 -14.62
C LEU A 561 -2.91 -17.66 -15.89
N ALA A 562 -2.33 -17.26 -17.03
CA ALA A 562 -2.98 -17.32 -18.34
C ALA A 562 -3.23 -18.76 -18.82
N LYS A 563 -2.41 -19.74 -18.42
CA LYS A 563 -2.57 -21.17 -18.74
C LYS A 563 -3.51 -21.87 -17.77
N LYS A 564 -3.35 -21.59 -16.47
CA LYS A 564 -4.08 -22.25 -15.37
C LYS A 564 -4.27 -21.28 -14.21
N LYS A 565 -5.53 -21.05 -13.82
CA LYS A 565 -5.84 -20.26 -12.62
C LYS A 565 -5.44 -21.05 -11.36
N SER A 566 -4.55 -20.49 -10.55
CA SER A 566 -4.14 -20.98 -9.22
C SER A 566 -4.23 -19.82 -8.23
N PRO A 567 -4.86 -20.01 -7.04
CA PRO A 567 -4.92 -18.96 -6.02
C PRO A 567 -3.53 -18.61 -5.48
N GLU A 568 -2.61 -19.57 -5.40
CA GLU A 568 -1.23 -19.36 -4.94
C GLU A 568 -0.42 -18.51 -5.94
N GLN A 569 -0.58 -18.77 -7.25
CA GLN A 569 0.01 -17.92 -8.28
C GLN A 569 -0.61 -16.51 -8.26
N GLN A 570 -1.91 -16.39 -8.03
CA GLN A 570 -2.59 -15.10 -7.88
C GLN A 570 -2.07 -14.32 -6.66
N GLU A 571 -1.88 -14.97 -5.51
CA GLU A 571 -1.28 -14.39 -4.29
C GLU A 571 0.18 -13.98 -4.50
N LEU A 572 0.96 -14.76 -5.25
CA LEU A 572 2.35 -14.43 -5.61
C LEU A 572 2.44 -13.22 -6.56
N LEU A 573 1.53 -13.12 -7.54
CA LEU A 573 1.45 -11.96 -8.42
C LEU A 573 1.09 -10.70 -7.61
N HIS A 574 0.08 -10.77 -6.74
CA HIS A 574 -0.31 -9.64 -5.87
C HIS A 574 0.79 -9.25 -4.88
N ALA A 575 1.52 -10.20 -4.28
CA ALA A 575 2.68 -9.91 -3.45
C ALA A 575 3.81 -9.21 -4.24
N THR A 576 4.05 -9.64 -5.49
CA THR A 576 5.05 -9.04 -6.38
C THR A 576 4.66 -7.62 -6.79
N LEU A 577 3.38 -7.39 -7.12
CA LEU A 577 2.85 -6.05 -7.43
C LEU A 577 2.91 -5.12 -6.21
N GLY A 578 2.59 -5.60 -5.00
CA GLY A 578 2.73 -4.80 -3.78
C GLY A 578 4.18 -4.40 -3.47
N ALA A 579 5.14 -5.30 -3.70
CA ALA A 579 6.57 -4.99 -3.59
C ALA A 579 7.00 -3.93 -4.64
N LEU A 580 6.59 -4.10 -5.89
CA LEU A 580 6.86 -3.15 -6.98
C LEU A 580 6.22 -1.79 -6.71
N HIS A 581 4.97 -1.73 -6.25
CA HIS A 581 4.26 -0.49 -5.94
C HIS A 581 5.02 0.33 -4.89
N ASN A 582 5.44 -0.30 -3.78
CA ASN A 582 6.21 0.34 -2.72
C ASN A 582 7.58 0.83 -3.22
N LEU A 583 8.30 0.06 -4.04
CA LEU A 583 9.61 0.46 -4.55
C LEU A 583 9.51 1.59 -5.60
N CYS A 584 8.56 1.48 -6.54
CA CYS A 584 8.30 2.50 -7.57
C CYS A 584 7.82 3.84 -6.97
N PHE A 585 7.30 3.84 -5.74
CA PHE A 585 7.00 5.09 -5.02
C PHE A 585 8.27 5.91 -4.71
N TYR A 586 9.43 5.26 -4.50
CA TYR A 586 10.66 5.93 -4.07
C TYR A 586 11.67 6.25 -5.18
N GLN A 587 11.40 5.91 -6.44
CA GLN A 587 12.37 6.05 -7.54
C GLN A 587 12.92 7.48 -7.68
N ASP A 588 12.08 8.52 -7.57
CA ASP A 588 12.48 9.92 -7.75
C ASP A 588 13.52 10.39 -6.71
N LYS A 589 13.60 9.71 -5.55
CA LYS A 589 14.57 10.03 -4.50
C LYS A 589 15.96 9.45 -4.75
N GLN A 590 16.08 8.53 -5.71
CA GLN A 590 17.29 7.73 -5.93
C GLN A 590 18.16 8.26 -7.08
N ALA A 591 17.66 9.24 -7.85
CA ALA A 591 18.29 9.76 -9.07
C ALA A 591 19.71 10.34 -8.91
N ALA A 592 20.19 10.52 -7.67
CA ALA A 592 21.55 10.95 -7.34
C ALA A 592 22.56 9.79 -7.17
N VAL A 593 22.11 8.53 -7.17
CA VAL A 593 22.98 7.37 -6.92
C VAL A 593 23.44 6.75 -8.24
N GLN A 594 24.66 7.07 -8.65
CA GLN A 594 25.39 6.36 -9.70
C GLN A 594 26.67 5.70 -9.15
N PRO A 595 27.11 4.55 -9.68
CA PRO A 595 26.46 3.77 -10.74
C PRO A 595 25.16 3.08 -10.27
N LEU A 596 24.30 2.74 -11.23
CA LEU A 596 23.16 1.84 -10.99
C LEU A 596 23.69 0.40 -10.85
N ALA A 597 23.16 -0.35 -9.90
CA ALA A 597 23.54 -1.75 -9.73
C ALA A 597 22.89 -2.63 -10.81
N GLU A 598 23.62 -3.64 -11.27
CA GLU A 598 23.14 -4.59 -12.28
C GLU A 598 21.91 -5.37 -11.78
N GLY A 599 20.86 -5.42 -12.60
CA GLY A 599 19.59 -6.08 -12.24
C GLY A 599 18.79 -5.39 -11.14
N SER A 600 19.16 -4.15 -10.77
CA SER A 600 18.36 -3.30 -9.88
C SER A 600 17.07 -2.83 -10.54
N LEU A 601 16.09 -2.40 -9.74
CA LEU A 601 14.83 -1.86 -10.24
C LEU A 601 15.05 -0.62 -11.12
N GLN A 602 15.98 0.27 -10.73
CA GLN A 602 16.33 1.44 -11.53
C GLN A 602 16.98 1.10 -12.88
N SER A 603 17.74 0.00 -12.96
CA SER A 603 18.35 -0.45 -14.22
C SER A 603 17.34 -1.01 -15.22
N LEU A 604 16.17 -1.48 -14.76
CA LEU A 604 15.16 -2.21 -15.55
C LEU A 604 13.81 -1.48 -15.66
N ILE A 605 13.79 -0.15 -15.54
CA ILE A 605 12.55 0.66 -15.59
C ILE A 605 11.80 0.47 -16.92
N ASP A 606 12.54 0.40 -18.02
CA ASP A 606 12.01 0.24 -19.37
C ASP A 606 11.38 -1.17 -19.54
N ASP A 607 12.14 -2.24 -19.28
CA ASP A 607 11.66 -3.63 -19.31
C ASP A 607 10.46 -3.88 -18.38
N LEU A 608 10.45 -3.22 -17.21
CA LEU A 608 9.35 -3.31 -16.25
C LEU A 608 8.07 -2.64 -16.76
N SER A 609 8.19 -1.50 -17.46
CA SER A 609 7.02 -0.83 -18.05
C SER A 609 6.40 -1.71 -19.16
N ASP A 610 7.24 -2.28 -20.03
CA ASP A 610 6.80 -3.23 -21.06
C ASP A 610 6.14 -4.47 -20.46
N ALA A 611 6.73 -5.06 -19.41
CA ALA A 611 6.17 -6.23 -18.73
C ALA A 611 4.83 -5.92 -18.06
N LEU A 612 4.72 -4.79 -17.34
CA LEU A 612 3.47 -4.38 -16.69
C LEU A 612 2.36 -4.11 -17.71
N ALA A 613 2.67 -3.48 -18.85
CA ALA A 613 1.73 -3.30 -19.95
C ALA A 613 1.34 -4.65 -20.58
N LYS A 614 2.30 -5.54 -20.90
CA LYS A 614 1.99 -6.89 -21.42
C LYS A 614 1.02 -7.64 -20.50
N VAL A 615 1.24 -7.59 -19.18
CA VAL A 615 0.38 -8.25 -18.18
C VAL A 615 -1.00 -7.57 -18.08
N LEU A 616 -1.07 -6.24 -18.04
CA LEU A 616 -2.32 -5.48 -17.99
C LEU A 616 -3.25 -5.82 -19.16
N GLY A 617 -2.71 -5.98 -20.37
CA GLY A 617 -3.47 -6.32 -21.56
C GLY A 617 -4.14 -7.71 -21.55
N HIS A 618 -3.66 -8.66 -20.74
CA HIS A 618 -4.11 -10.06 -20.75
C HIS A 618 -4.74 -10.54 -19.42
N CYS A 619 -4.54 -9.82 -18.32
CA CYS A 619 -5.07 -10.21 -17.02
C CYS A 619 -6.61 -10.05 -16.93
N GLN A 620 -7.28 -11.05 -16.33
CA GLN A 620 -8.75 -11.15 -16.35
C GLN A 620 -9.43 -10.56 -15.11
N THR A 621 -8.75 -10.53 -13.95
CA THR A 621 -9.36 -10.15 -12.67
C THR A 621 -9.15 -8.66 -12.38
N SER A 622 -10.24 -7.93 -12.08
CA SER A 622 -10.19 -6.47 -11.92
C SER A 622 -9.22 -6.02 -10.83
N VAL A 623 -9.19 -6.69 -9.68
CA VAL A 623 -8.21 -6.45 -8.60
C VAL A 623 -6.76 -6.43 -9.11
N THR A 624 -6.40 -7.34 -10.03
CA THR A 624 -5.05 -7.36 -10.61
C THR A 624 -4.81 -6.18 -11.53
N LYS A 625 -5.82 -5.77 -12.31
CA LYS A 625 -5.75 -4.56 -13.15
C LYS A 625 -5.56 -3.30 -12.32
N VAL A 626 -6.28 -3.19 -11.19
CA VAL A 626 -6.13 -2.09 -10.23
C VAL A 626 -4.70 -2.06 -9.69
N GLU A 627 -4.17 -3.18 -9.20
CA GLU A 627 -2.79 -3.23 -8.69
C GLU A 627 -1.73 -2.96 -9.77
N LEU A 628 -1.92 -3.45 -11.00
CA LEU A 628 -1.06 -3.11 -12.14
C LEU A 628 -1.10 -1.61 -12.44
N ALA A 629 -2.28 -0.99 -12.45
CA ALA A 629 -2.43 0.45 -12.64
C ALA A 629 -1.82 1.25 -11.47
N ARG A 630 -1.87 0.75 -10.23
CA ARG A 630 -1.20 1.34 -9.05
C ARG A 630 0.32 1.23 -9.11
N VAL A 631 0.89 0.17 -9.69
CA VAL A 631 2.33 0.08 -9.97
C VAL A 631 2.71 1.04 -11.09
N LEU A 632 1.98 1.02 -12.21
CA LEU A 632 2.22 1.89 -13.37
C LEU A 632 2.07 3.38 -13.02
N GLY A 633 1.09 3.77 -12.21
CA GLY A 633 0.92 5.17 -11.77
C GLY A 633 2.08 5.68 -10.90
N ASN A 634 2.73 4.79 -10.13
CA ASN A 634 3.98 5.10 -9.46
C ASN A 634 5.17 5.13 -10.43
N LEU A 635 5.28 4.15 -11.33
CA LEU A 635 6.42 3.94 -12.25
C LEU A 635 6.51 5.02 -13.34
N THR A 636 5.41 5.37 -14.00
CA THR A 636 5.31 6.34 -15.11
C THR A 636 5.62 7.80 -14.71
N ARG A 637 5.84 8.07 -13.42
CA ARG A 637 6.42 9.34 -12.98
C ARG A 637 7.85 9.52 -13.54
N ASN A 638 8.56 8.44 -13.80
CA ASN A 638 9.82 8.42 -14.54
C ASN A 638 9.59 8.45 -16.05
N GLU A 639 10.19 9.42 -16.74
CA GLU A 639 10.10 9.63 -18.20
C GLU A 639 10.42 8.39 -19.04
N ARG A 640 11.33 7.52 -18.58
CA ARG A 640 11.69 6.29 -19.30
C ARG A 640 10.49 5.34 -19.42
N ALA A 641 9.73 5.18 -18.34
CA ALA A 641 8.57 4.31 -18.30
C ALA A 641 7.38 4.80 -19.14
N ARG A 642 7.32 6.09 -19.53
CA ARG A 642 6.17 6.70 -20.23
C ARG A 642 6.02 6.28 -21.71
N ARG A 643 7.00 5.59 -22.28
CA ARG A 643 7.29 5.56 -23.74
C ARG A 643 6.55 4.51 -24.57
N LEU A 644 5.33 4.10 -24.19
CA LEU A 644 4.66 2.93 -24.79
C LEU A 644 3.24 3.21 -25.32
N PRO A 645 3.04 3.30 -26.65
CA PRO A 645 1.70 3.41 -27.25
C PRO A 645 0.75 2.25 -26.90
N LEU A 646 1.29 1.05 -26.64
CA LEU A 646 0.51 -0.10 -26.17
C LEU A 646 -0.05 0.13 -24.76
N MET A 647 0.71 0.77 -23.87
CA MET A 647 0.24 1.13 -22.53
C MET A 647 -0.88 2.18 -22.61
N VAL A 648 -0.73 3.22 -23.45
CA VAL A 648 -1.82 4.17 -23.73
C VAL A 648 -3.08 3.44 -24.20
N GLN A 649 -2.95 2.52 -25.17
CA GLN A 649 -4.07 1.74 -25.68
C GLN A 649 -4.81 0.90 -24.61
N GLN A 650 -4.07 0.34 -23.66
CA GLN A 650 -4.65 -0.48 -22.58
C GLN A 650 -5.31 0.37 -21.50
N LEU A 651 -4.69 1.49 -21.13
CA LEU A 651 -5.20 2.40 -20.10
C LEU A 651 -6.47 3.12 -20.55
N THR A 652 -6.53 3.62 -21.79
CA THR A 652 -7.75 4.19 -22.37
C THR A 652 -8.90 3.18 -22.34
N LYS A 653 -8.63 1.90 -22.65
CA LYS A 653 -9.62 0.81 -22.54
C LYS A 653 -10.07 0.53 -21.10
N GLN A 654 -9.19 0.69 -20.10
CA GLN A 654 -9.55 0.47 -18.69
C GLN A 654 -10.28 1.68 -18.09
N ALA A 655 -9.94 2.91 -18.49
CA ALA A 655 -10.61 4.14 -18.06
C ALA A 655 -12.07 4.24 -18.55
N ALA A 656 -12.40 3.61 -19.67
CA ALA A 656 -13.78 3.41 -20.13
C ALA A 656 -14.57 2.33 -19.34
N GLY A 657 -13.94 1.65 -18.37
CA GLY A 657 -14.54 0.57 -17.59
C GLY A 657 -15.49 1.05 -16.49
N GLN A 658 -16.39 0.16 -16.06
CA GLN A 658 -17.31 0.42 -14.94
C GLN A 658 -16.64 0.40 -13.56
N ASP A 659 -15.52 -0.32 -13.41
CA ASP A 659 -14.75 -0.42 -12.16
C ASP A 659 -14.11 0.93 -11.79
N TYR A 660 -14.47 1.45 -10.62
CA TYR A 660 -14.09 2.78 -10.15
C TYR A 660 -12.61 2.89 -9.75
N GLU A 661 -12.08 1.92 -9.00
CA GLU A 661 -10.67 1.92 -8.59
C GLU A 661 -9.76 1.76 -9.82
N LEU A 662 -10.17 0.93 -10.78
CA LEU A 662 -9.43 0.73 -12.02
C LEU A 662 -9.46 1.99 -12.89
N ARG A 663 -10.64 2.63 -13.04
CA ARG A 663 -10.80 3.87 -13.79
C ARG A 663 -9.93 4.99 -13.22
N THR A 664 -10.04 5.26 -11.92
CA THR A 664 -9.27 6.32 -11.25
C THR A 664 -7.76 6.06 -11.33
N CYS A 665 -7.31 4.83 -11.10
CA CYS A 665 -5.90 4.49 -11.26
C CYS A 665 -5.43 4.65 -12.72
N ALA A 666 -6.20 4.19 -13.70
CA ALA A 666 -5.84 4.29 -15.12
C ALA A 666 -5.75 5.74 -15.61
N ILE A 667 -6.67 6.61 -15.19
CA ILE A 667 -6.62 8.06 -15.48
C ILE A 667 -5.40 8.68 -14.80
N GLY A 668 -5.08 8.29 -13.56
CA GLY A 668 -3.85 8.72 -12.88
C GLY A 668 -2.57 8.35 -13.65
N VAL A 669 -2.52 7.18 -14.31
CA VAL A 669 -1.41 6.87 -15.22
C VAL A 669 -1.44 7.77 -16.45
N LEU A 670 -2.61 8.00 -17.07
CA LEU A 670 -2.75 8.89 -18.23
C LEU A 670 -2.31 10.34 -17.93
N VAL A 671 -2.52 10.86 -16.72
CA VAL A 671 -1.99 12.18 -16.29
C VAL A 671 -0.47 12.24 -16.46
N ASN A 672 0.27 11.20 -16.04
CA ASN A 672 1.73 11.13 -16.23
C ASN A 672 2.09 11.05 -17.72
N LEU A 673 1.42 10.18 -18.49
CA LEU A 673 1.76 9.94 -19.90
C LEU A 673 1.53 11.17 -20.78
N LEU A 674 0.42 11.90 -20.58
CA LEU A 674 0.08 13.11 -21.33
C LEU A 674 0.99 14.30 -21.00
N GLY A 675 1.83 14.20 -19.96
CA GLY A 675 2.93 15.14 -19.71
C GLY A 675 3.98 15.18 -20.83
N ASP A 676 4.06 14.10 -21.62
CA ASP A 676 4.96 13.92 -22.75
C ASP A 676 4.19 14.12 -24.08
N GLY A 677 4.70 14.98 -24.97
CA GLY A 677 4.05 15.27 -26.25
C GLY A 677 3.88 14.04 -27.15
N GLU A 678 4.84 13.12 -27.13
CA GLU A 678 4.82 11.89 -27.95
C GLU A 678 3.62 10.98 -27.65
N GLN A 679 3.09 10.99 -26.43
CA GLN A 679 1.94 10.14 -26.04
C GLN A 679 0.58 10.78 -26.35
N ARG A 680 0.53 12.10 -26.62
CA ARG A 680 -0.72 12.84 -26.95
C ARG A 680 -1.32 12.36 -28.27
N GLY A 681 -0.51 12.25 -29.32
CA GLY A 681 -0.95 11.77 -30.63
C GLY A 681 -1.62 10.39 -30.60
N PRO A 682 -0.96 9.35 -30.04
CA PRO A 682 -1.56 8.04 -29.83
C PRO A 682 -2.84 8.07 -28.99
N PHE A 683 -2.91 8.92 -27.95
CA PHE A 683 -4.12 9.05 -27.13
C PHE A 683 -5.31 9.65 -27.90
N LEU A 684 -5.06 10.66 -28.74
CA LEU A 684 -6.07 11.26 -29.62
C LEU A 684 -6.57 10.25 -30.67
N GLN A 685 -5.69 9.48 -31.30
CA GLN A 685 -6.05 8.42 -32.25
C GLN A 685 -6.97 7.34 -31.63
N LEU A 686 -6.97 7.20 -30.31
CA LEU A 686 -7.77 6.25 -29.54
C LEU A 686 -9.09 6.85 -29.01
N ARG A 687 -9.49 8.04 -29.48
CA ARG A 687 -10.67 8.78 -29.00
C ARG A 687 -10.60 9.13 -27.51
N GLY A 688 -9.37 9.33 -27.01
CA GLY A 688 -9.11 9.63 -25.61
C GLY A 688 -9.67 10.99 -25.16
N ALA A 689 -9.80 11.95 -26.08
CA ALA A 689 -10.40 13.26 -25.80
C ALA A 689 -11.90 13.16 -25.47
N GLU A 690 -12.66 12.41 -26.27
CA GLU A 690 -14.08 12.16 -26.00
C GLU A 690 -14.26 11.36 -24.71
N LEU A 691 -13.35 10.40 -24.44
CA LEU A 691 -13.37 9.63 -23.20
C LEU A 691 -13.18 10.53 -21.97
N LEU A 692 -12.16 11.40 -21.95
CA LEU A 692 -11.96 12.34 -20.83
C LEU A 692 -13.13 13.32 -20.70
N SER A 693 -13.70 13.79 -21.80
CA SER A 693 -14.86 14.71 -21.78
C SER A 693 -16.10 14.03 -21.19
N LEU A 694 -16.38 12.77 -21.58
CA LEU A 694 -17.47 11.96 -21.04
C LEU A 694 -17.27 11.65 -19.54
N LEU A 695 -16.05 11.33 -19.13
CA LEU A 695 -15.71 11.03 -17.74
C LEU A 695 -15.76 12.29 -16.86
N LEU A 696 -15.34 13.45 -17.38
CA LEU A 696 -15.51 14.73 -16.68
C LEU A 696 -16.99 15.04 -16.49
N ARG A 697 -17.79 14.94 -17.55
CA ARG A 697 -19.23 15.16 -17.47
C ARG A 697 -19.89 14.25 -16.43
N GLY A 698 -19.64 12.93 -16.50
CA GLY A 698 -20.24 11.96 -15.57
C GLY A 698 -19.78 12.12 -14.11
N SER A 699 -18.54 12.56 -13.86
CA SER A 699 -18.07 12.86 -12.50
C SER A 699 -18.65 14.17 -11.94
N LEU A 700 -18.81 15.20 -12.78
CA LEU A 700 -19.51 16.44 -12.40
C LEU A 700 -21.01 16.23 -12.14
N GLU A 701 -21.67 15.36 -12.91
CA GLU A 701 -23.07 14.96 -12.72
C GLU A 701 -23.28 14.11 -11.43
N GLN A 702 -22.21 13.53 -10.88
CA GLN A 702 -22.23 12.67 -9.67
C GLN A 702 -21.57 13.34 -8.45
N GLU A 703 -21.16 14.61 -8.55
CA GLU A 703 -20.35 15.33 -7.55
C GLU A 703 -19.05 14.60 -7.11
N ASP A 704 -18.48 13.75 -7.98
CA ASP A 704 -17.19 13.09 -7.73
C ASP A 704 -16.01 14.02 -8.08
N TRP A 705 -15.67 14.87 -7.11
CA TRP A 705 -14.57 15.82 -7.23
C TRP A 705 -13.19 15.16 -7.37
N PHE A 706 -13.00 13.93 -6.87
CA PHE A 706 -11.72 13.24 -7.00
C PHE A 706 -11.49 12.78 -8.45
N LEU A 707 -12.48 12.11 -9.06
CA LEU A 707 -12.42 11.72 -10.46
C LEU A 707 -12.40 12.94 -11.38
N ALA A 708 -13.23 13.95 -11.12
CA ALA A 708 -13.24 15.20 -11.90
C ALA A 708 -11.86 15.89 -11.88
N ASN A 709 -11.20 15.97 -10.71
CA ASN A 709 -9.86 16.56 -10.58
C ASN A 709 -8.82 15.85 -11.46
N ILE A 710 -8.68 14.52 -11.34
CA ILE A 710 -7.68 13.77 -12.12
C ILE A 710 -8.00 13.76 -13.63
N VAL A 711 -9.28 13.84 -14.02
CA VAL A 711 -9.67 14.01 -15.42
C VAL A 711 -9.30 15.42 -15.94
N CYS A 712 -9.51 16.47 -15.13
CA CYS A 712 -9.04 17.82 -15.46
C CYS A 712 -7.51 17.89 -15.58
N GLN A 713 -6.74 17.18 -14.72
CA GLN A 713 -5.28 17.06 -14.84
C GLN A 713 -4.85 16.38 -16.15
N ALA A 714 -5.59 15.36 -16.61
CA ALA A 714 -5.32 14.69 -17.88
C ALA A 714 -5.64 15.58 -19.09
N LEU A 715 -6.78 16.29 -19.07
CA LEU A 715 -7.16 17.27 -20.08
C LEU A 715 -6.17 18.43 -20.16
N TRP A 716 -5.71 18.94 -19.01
CA TRP A 716 -4.68 19.97 -18.93
C TRP A 716 -3.40 19.57 -19.66
N ASN A 717 -2.89 18.38 -19.37
CA ASN A 717 -1.67 17.86 -19.97
C ASN A 717 -1.83 17.55 -21.47
N LEU A 718 -3.03 17.16 -21.92
CA LEU A 718 -3.37 17.00 -23.34
C LEU A 718 -3.40 18.35 -24.09
N LEU A 719 -3.90 19.41 -23.45
CA LEU A 719 -4.06 20.76 -24.02
C LEU A 719 -2.79 21.62 -24.04
N ILE A 720 -1.64 21.08 -23.63
CA ILE A 720 -0.36 21.83 -23.59
C ILE A 720 0.04 22.37 -24.98
N ASP A 721 -0.20 21.61 -26.06
CA ASP A 721 0.18 21.98 -27.43
C ASP A 721 -0.98 22.61 -28.24
N GLY A 722 -2.14 22.86 -27.60
CA GLY A 722 -3.31 23.51 -28.24
C GLY A 722 -4.09 22.66 -29.26
N GLN A 723 -3.74 21.39 -29.49
CA GLN A 723 -4.29 20.53 -30.55
C GLN A 723 -5.75 20.07 -30.35
N LEU A 724 -6.43 20.46 -29.27
CA LEU A 724 -7.79 20.02 -28.94
C LEU A 724 -8.70 21.20 -28.57
N SER A 725 -8.69 22.25 -29.39
CA SER A 725 -9.61 23.38 -29.23
C SER A 725 -10.94 23.10 -29.96
N ASP A 726 -10.88 22.65 -31.22
CA ASP A 726 -12.03 22.44 -32.11
C ASP A 726 -13.11 21.52 -31.52
N LEU A 727 -12.71 20.49 -30.76
CA LEU A 727 -13.65 19.53 -30.11
C LEU A 727 -14.28 20.07 -28.81
N LEU A 728 -13.67 21.07 -28.17
CA LEU A 728 -14.23 21.74 -26.99
C LEU A 728 -14.98 23.03 -27.37
N ALA A 729 -14.69 23.65 -28.52
CA ALA A 729 -15.41 24.80 -29.04
C ALA A 729 -16.93 24.54 -29.15
N ASP A 730 -17.32 23.36 -29.66
CA ASP A 730 -18.72 22.88 -29.70
C ASP A 730 -19.45 22.86 -28.33
N TYR A 731 -18.71 22.93 -27.21
CA TYR A 731 -19.21 22.98 -25.84
C TYR A 731 -19.00 24.34 -25.14
N LEU A 732 -18.40 25.32 -25.82
CA LEU A 732 -18.12 26.67 -25.30
C LEU A 732 -18.99 27.76 -25.92
N ASP A 733 -19.69 27.47 -27.03
CA ASP A 733 -20.75 28.31 -27.58
C ASP A 733 -21.95 28.40 -26.60
N GLU A 734 -21.90 29.34 -25.65
CA GLU A 734 -23.03 29.66 -24.76
C GLU A 734 -24.27 30.12 -25.55
N GLU A 735 -24.11 30.60 -26.80
CA GLU A 735 -25.20 31.01 -27.69
C GLU A 735 -26.19 29.88 -28.06
N ARG A 736 -25.82 28.60 -27.85
CA ARG A 736 -26.77 27.47 -28.04
C ARG A 736 -27.73 27.25 -26.88
N LEU A 737 -27.59 27.97 -25.77
CA LEU A 737 -28.56 28.00 -24.67
C LEU A 737 -29.37 29.31 -24.69
N LEU A 738 -30.12 29.53 -25.77
CA LEU A 738 -31.18 30.53 -25.79
C LEU A 738 -32.16 30.30 -24.62
N PRO A 739 -32.45 31.30 -23.78
CA PRO A 739 -33.56 31.21 -22.85
C PRO A 739 -34.86 31.17 -23.66
N GLY A 740 -35.57 30.05 -23.60
CA GLY A 740 -36.88 29.94 -24.23
C GLY A 740 -37.87 30.90 -23.58
N GLU A 741 -38.34 31.90 -24.34
CA GLU A 741 -39.48 32.71 -23.94
C GLU A 741 -40.75 31.84 -23.96
N ASN A 742 -41.07 31.19 -22.84
CA ASN A 742 -42.40 30.79 -22.37
C ASN A 742 -42.26 30.00 -21.07
N ASP A 743 -42.44 30.67 -19.94
CA ASP A 743 -43.01 30.13 -18.69
C ASP A 743 -43.24 31.32 -17.74
N LYS A 744 -44.27 32.08 -18.07
CA LYS A 744 -45.07 32.80 -17.07
C LYS A 744 -46.37 32.03 -16.89
N ASP A 745 -47.00 32.25 -15.74
CA ASP A 745 -48.32 31.75 -15.40
C ASP A 745 -48.37 30.22 -15.19
N ASN A 746 -47.90 29.79 -14.01
CA ASN A 746 -48.45 28.67 -13.24
C ASN A 746 -47.98 28.75 -11.78
N GLU A 747 -48.63 29.62 -11.01
CA GLU A 747 -48.69 29.49 -9.55
C GLU A 747 -49.76 28.44 -9.22
N GLU A 748 -49.39 27.15 -9.11
CA GLU A 748 -50.29 26.10 -8.61
C GLU A 748 -49.64 25.30 -7.48
N ASP A 749 -50.37 25.20 -6.38
CA ASP A 749 -49.98 24.73 -5.05
C ASP A 749 -49.31 23.33 -4.99
N GLU A 750 -48.08 23.25 -4.45
CA GLU A 750 -47.67 22.06 -3.68
C GLU A 750 -48.04 22.30 -2.19
N PRO A 751 -48.80 21.40 -1.55
CA PRO A 751 -49.37 21.67 -0.23
C PRO A 751 -48.36 21.56 0.90
N GLU A 752 -48.43 22.50 1.85
CA GLU A 752 -47.74 22.40 3.14
C GLU A 752 -48.11 21.10 3.85
N ARG A 753 -47.11 20.24 4.09
CA ARG A 753 -47.19 19.21 5.13
C ARG A 753 -46.46 19.71 6.35
N GLU A 754 -47.20 19.94 7.44
CA GLU A 754 -46.60 20.06 8.76
C GLU A 754 -45.84 18.77 9.12
N PRO A 755 -44.76 18.86 9.92
CA PRO A 755 -43.98 17.69 10.31
C PRO A 755 -44.72 16.87 11.37
N ASP A 756 -45.21 15.68 11.01
CA ASP A 756 -45.59 14.65 11.99
C ASP A 756 -44.33 14.14 12.72
N ASP A 757 -44.33 14.20 14.06
CA ASP A 757 -43.23 13.75 14.91
C ASP A 757 -42.93 12.24 14.73
N VAL A 758 -41.71 11.92 14.26
CA VAL A 758 -41.14 10.57 14.37
C VAL A 758 -39.66 10.65 14.76
N ASP A 759 -39.38 10.45 16.05
CA ASP A 759 -38.02 10.32 16.59
C ASP A 759 -37.26 9.16 15.91
N ALA A 760 -36.11 9.48 15.31
CA ALA A 760 -35.06 8.52 14.99
C ALA A 760 -33.70 9.22 14.87
N ASP A 761 -32.83 9.02 15.87
CA ASP A 761 -31.47 9.61 15.90
C ASP A 761 -30.63 9.21 14.67
N VAL A 762 -30.39 10.16 13.76
CA VAL A 762 -29.24 10.13 12.86
C VAL A 762 -28.49 11.46 12.98
N ALA A 763 -27.61 11.52 13.97
CA ALA A 763 -26.59 12.56 14.01
C ALA A 763 -25.56 12.29 12.91
N GLU A 764 -25.73 12.91 11.74
CA GLU A 764 -24.67 13.00 10.75
C GLU A 764 -23.44 13.64 11.41
N THR A 765 -22.34 12.88 11.47
CA THR A 765 -21.13 13.38 12.14
C THR A 765 -20.41 14.39 11.27
N ASP A 766 -20.12 15.58 11.82
CA ASP A 766 -19.44 16.72 11.16
C ASP A 766 -18.13 16.39 10.39
N ALA A 767 -17.58 15.18 10.55
CA ALA A 767 -16.33 14.73 9.96
C ALA A 767 -16.38 14.50 8.43
N ASP A 768 -17.54 14.14 7.86
CA ASP A 768 -17.61 13.83 6.42
C ASP A 768 -17.74 15.10 5.54
N ALA A 769 -18.30 16.18 6.09
CA ALA A 769 -18.39 17.47 5.40
C ALA A 769 -16.99 18.07 5.09
N ASP A 770 -16.09 18.06 6.07
CA ASP A 770 -14.69 18.50 5.94
C ASP A 770 -13.95 17.75 4.81
N GLY A 771 -14.28 16.46 4.59
CA GLY A 771 -13.67 15.63 3.55
C GLY A 771 -14.16 15.97 2.14
N HIS A 772 -15.45 16.25 1.99
CA HIS A 772 -16.08 16.59 0.72
C HIS A 772 -15.67 17.99 0.21
N ASP A 773 -15.62 18.98 1.11
CA ASP A 773 -15.20 20.34 0.76
C ASP A 773 -13.71 20.40 0.35
N ALA A 774 -12.83 19.64 1.03
CA ALA A 774 -11.40 19.58 0.67
C ALA A 774 -11.14 19.00 -0.73
N LEU A 775 -11.93 18.00 -1.16
CA LEU A 775 -11.84 17.45 -2.53
C LEU A 775 -12.39 18.43 -3.57
N TRP A 776 -13.42 19.21 -3.22
CA TRP A 776 -13.93 20.30 -4.07
C TRP A 776 -12.91 21.44 -4.22
N GLU A 777 -12.16 21.82 -3.18
CA GLU A 777 -11.08 22.82 -3.30
C GLU A 777 -9.97 22.36 -4.26
N ASP A 778 -9.46 21.13 -4.08
CA ASP A 778 -8.43 20.53 -4.94
C ASP A 778 -8.91 20.44 -6.41
N PHE A 779 -10.18 20.09 -6.64
CA PHE A 779 -10.82 20.12 -7.96
C PHE A 779 -10.91 21.55 -8.53
N ALA A 780 -11.48 22.49 -7.77
CA ALA A 780 -11.82 23.82 -8.25
C ALA A 780 -10.59 24.63 -8.69
N LEU A 781 -9.44 24.41 -8.03
CA LEU A 781 -8.15 24.97 -8.46
C LEU A 781 -7.77 24.50 -9.87
N VAL A 782 -7.74 23.18 -10.10
CA VAL A 782 -7.35 22.60 -11.41
C VAL A 782 -8.39 22.90 -12.49
N ALA A 783 -9.69 22.88 -12.16
CA ALA A 783 -10.75 23.22 -13.11
C ALA A 783 -10.74 24.70 -13.52
N THR A 784 -10.29 25.61 -12.65
CA THR A 784 -10.14 27.03 -12.98
C THR A 784 -8.92 27.26 -13.88
N ASP A 785 -7.76 26.68 -13.53
CA ASP A 785 -6.53 26.68 -14.36
C ASP A 785 -6.86 26.16 -15.77
N LEU A 786 -7.51 24.98 -15.85
CA LEU A 786 -7.96 24.35 -17.09
C LEU A 786 -8.87 25.25 -17.94
N LEU A 787 -9.86 25.90 -17.33
CA LEU A 787 -10.77 26.81 -18.02
C LEU A 787 -10.01 28.02 -18.61
N GLU A 788 -9.06 28.60 -17.86
CA GLU A 788 -8.24 29.71 -18.33
C GLU A 788 -7.38 29.32 -19.54
N ARG A 789 -6.77 28.12 -19.57
CA ARG A 789 -6.05 27.64 -20.78
C ARG A 789 -6.96 27.40 -21.97
N ILE A 790 -8.15 26.85 -21.73
CA ILE A 790 -9.14 26.61 -22.79
C ILE A 790 -9.55 27.94 -23.44
N GLN A 791 -9.87 28.96 -22.62
CA GLN A 791 -10.17 30.31 -23.08
C GLN A 791 -8.98 30.93 -23.84
N ASN A 792 -7.77 30.91 -23.27
CA ASN A 792 -6.56 31.41 -23.94
C ASN A 792 -6.25 30.69 -25.28
N ASN A 793 -6.56 29.39 -25.41
CA ASN A 793 -6.38 28.67 -26.67
C ASN A 793 -7.46 29.05 -27.70
N PHE A 794 -8.71 29.22 -27.27
CA PHE A 794 -9.82 29.67 -28.11
C PHE A 794 -9.61 31.10 -28.62
N ASP A 795 -9.22 32.03 -27.73
CA ASP A 795 -8.88 33.42 -28.10
C ASP A 795 -7.74 33.46 -29.13
N ARG A 796 -6.72 32.62 -28.97
CA ARG A 796 -5.60 32.53 -29.92
C ARG A 796 -6.01 31.87 -31.24
N GLN A 797 -6.96 30.93 -31.24
CA GLN A 797 -7.57 30.43 -32.48
C GLN A 797 -8.37 31.52 -33.19
N GLN A 798 -9.26 32.23 -32.49
CA GLN A 798 -10.01 33.36 -33.06
C GLN A 798 -9.08 34.42 -33.62
N GLN A 799 -8.00 34.78 -32.91
CA GLN A 799 -6.96 35.69 -33.40
C GLN A 799 -6.30 35.13 -34.67
N SER A 800 -5.94 33.85 -34.74
CA SER A 800 -5.33 33.25 -35.94
C SER A 800 -6.27 33.17 -37.16
N GLN A 801 -7.58 33.02 -36.94
CA GLN A 801 -8.60 33.12 -38.00
C GLN A 801 -8.78 34.58 -38.43
N THR A 802 -8.76 35.51 -37.47
CA THR A 802 -8.88 36.96 -37.69
C THR A 802 -7.68 37.53 -38.46
N GLU A 803 -6.45 37.11 -38.16
CA GLU A 803 -5.25 37.49 -38.93
C GLU A 803 -5.30 36.99 -40.38
N LYS A 804 -5.81 35.77 -40.60
CA LYS A 804 -6.06 35.26 -41.96
C LYS A 804 -7.18 36.03 -42.69
N GLY A 805 -8.16 36.55 -41.95
CA GLY A 805 -9.23 37.40 -42.48
C GLY A 805 -8.84 38.86 -42.75
N LEU A 806 -7.84 39.41 -42.04
CA LEU A 806 -7.41 40.81 -42.20
C LEU A 806 -6.42 41.04 -43.34
N LEU A 807 -5.79 39.99 -43.87
CA LEU A 807 -4.87 40.08 -45.01
C LEU A 807 -5.60 40.35 -46.33
N ARG A 808 -6.03 41.60 -46.52
CA ARG A 808 -6.45 42.12 -47.83
C ARG A 808 -5.32 41.88 -48.83
N ARG A 809 -5.57 41.07 -49.86
CA ARG A 809 -4.62 40.79 -50.94
C ARG A 809 -4.97 41.61 -52.18
N CYS A 810 -4.19 41.45 -53.24
CA CYS A 810 -4.54 41.82 -54.62
C CYS A 810 -3.88 40.84 -55.59
N TYR A 811 -4.51 40.63 -56.75
CA TYR A 811 -3.82 39.98 -57.86
C TYR A 811 -2.66 40.87 -58.35
N GLN A 812 -1.48 40.30 -58.49
CA GLN A 812 -0.34 40.88 -59.20
C GLN A 812 -0.07 40.04 -60.45
N CYS A 813 -0.22 40.66 -61.61
CA CYS A 813 0.12 40.07 -62.90
C CYS A 813 0.32 41.15 -63.96
N ARG A 814 0.93 40.80 -65.10
CA ARG A 814 0.93 41.62 -66.31
C ARG A 814 1.06 40.75 -67.55
N SER A 815 0.21 40.96 -68.55
CA SER A 815 0.27 40.27 -69.84
C SER A 815 -0.18 41.15 -71.00
N ARG A 816 0.00 40.67 -72.24
CA ARG A 816 -0.48 41.31 -73.47
C ARG A 816 -1.42 40.37 -74.21
N GLY A 817 -2.51 40.92 -74.76
CA GLY A 817 -3.53 40.18 -75.50
C GLY A 817 -4.30 39.11 -74.71
N GLU A 818 -5.32 38.55 -75.35
CA GLU A 818 -6.30 37.62 -74.76
C GLU A 818 -5.72 36.28 -74.25
N LEU A 819 -4.56 35.87 -74.78
CA LEU A 819 -3.89 34.63 -74.39
C LEU A 819 -3.12 34.73 -73.06
N GLY A 820 -3.07 35.91 -72.44
CA GLY A 820 -2.32 36.14 -71.21
C GLY A 820 -3.14 35.96 -69.92
N SER A 821 -2.53 35.39 -68.88
CA SER A 821 -3.16 35.10 -67.59
C SER A 821 -3.66 36.34 -66.82
N CYS A 822 -3.28 37.56 -67.23
CA CYS A 822 -3.77 38.82 -66.67
C CYS A 822 -4.92 39.46 -67.48
N LYS A 823 -5.55 38.71 -68.39
CA LYS A 823 -6.68 39.12 -69.24
C LYS A 823 -7.87 39.73 -68.49
N ASP A 824 -8.78 40.34 -69.24
CA ASP A 824 -10.03 40.88 -68.74
C ASP A 824 -11.17 40.59 -69.74
N PRO A 825 -12.29 39.94 -69.35
CA PRO A 825 -12.69 39.57 -68.00
C PRO A 825 -11.77 38.50 -67.37
N PHE A 826 -11.41 38.75 -66.11
CA PHE A 826 -10.45 37.93 -65.38
C PHE A 826 -11.15 36.72 -64.76
N SER A 827 -10.65 35.52 -65.06
CA SER A 827 -11.37 34.26 -64.84
C SER A 827 -10.84 33.38 -63.70
N PHE A 828 -9.81 33.83 -62.97
CA PHE A 828 -9.16 33.03 -61.91
C PHE A 828 -9.70 33.38 -60.52
N ASN A 829 -9.87 32.37 -59.66
CA ASN A 829 -10.25 32.51 -58.26
C ASN A 829 -9.00 32.60 -57.34
N ALA A 830 -9.18 32.52 -56.02
CA ALA A 830 -8.09 32.64 -55.03
C ALA A 830 -7.11 31.45 -55.03
N THR A 831 -7.60 30.25 -55.35
CA THR A 831 -6.84 28.99 -55.32
C THR A 831 -6.20 28.62 -56.66
N ASP A 832 -6.74 29.10 -57.78
CA ASP A 832 -6.13 28.86 -59.11
C ASP A 832 -4.74 29.52 -59.24
N VAL A 833 -4.53 30.62 -58.49
CA VAL A 833 -3.32 31.46 -58.54
C VAL A 833 -2.03 30.66 -58.33
N GLU A 834 -2.03 29.69 -57.41
CA GLU A 834 -0.83 28.93 -57.07
C GLU A 834 -0.41 27.94 -58.18
N GLN A 835 -1.26 27.76 -59.20
CA GLN A 835 -1.06 26.84 -60.32
C GLN A 835 -0.84 27.54 -61.67
N GLU A 836 -1.11 28.85 -61.76
CA GLU A 836 -1.09 29.62 -63.02
C GLU A 836 0.21 30.46 -63.17
N PRO A 837 1.10 30.15 -64.14
CA PRO A 837 2.38 30.84 -64.27
C PRO A 837 2.25 32.34 -64.60
N GLY A 838 2.82 33.20 -63.75
CA GLY A 838 2.82 34.66 -63.93
C GLY A 838 1.64 35.40 -63.29
N LEU A 839 0.79 34.68 -62.56
CA LEU A 839 -0.20 35.24 -61.65
C LEU A 839 0.24 35.06 -60.18
N ALA A 840 -0.03 36.05 -59.34
CA ALA A 840 0.25 35.98 -57.90
C ALA A 840 -0.85 36.70 -57.09
N ALA A 841 -1.05 36.30 -55.82
CA ALA A 841 -1.97 36.94 -54.88
C ALA A 841 -1.16 37.53 -53.72
N ILE A 842 -0.79 38.81 -53.83
CA ILE A 842 0.09 39.48 -52.87
C ILE A 842 -0.69 40.16 -51.74
N PRO A 843 -0.18 40.23 -50.51
CA PRO A 843 -0.76 41.08 -49.46
C PRO A 843 -0.68 42.56 -49.86
N CYS A 844 -1.74 43.32 -49.59
CA CYS A 844 -1.87 44.72 -50.01
C CYS A 844 -2.15 45.64 -48.83
N ALA A 845 -1.11 46.33 -48.34
CA ALA A 845 -1.17 47.15 -47.13
C ALA A 845 -2.14 48.36 -47.19
N SER A 846 -2.53 48.80 -48.40
CA SER A 846 -3.56 49.83 -48.58
C SER A 846 -4.99 49.27 -48.60
N GLY A 847 -5.15 47.96 -48.81
CA GLY A 847 -6.43 47.33 -49.07
C GLY A 847 -7.09 47.68 -50.41
N TRP A 848 -6.34 48.31 -51.33
CA TRP A 848 -6.84 48.78 -52.63
C TRP A 848 -6.10 48.14 -53.81
N CYS A 849 -6.86 47.52 -54.72
CA CYS A 849 -6.34 46.91 -55.92
C CYS A 849 -6.52 47.84 -57.13
N GLY A 850 -5.47 47.93 -57.96
CA GLY A 850 -5.47 48.65 -59.22
C GLY A 850 -5.36 47.71 -60.42
N LYS A 851 -6.14 47.99 -61.46
CA LYS A 851 -6.06 47.36 -62.78
C LYS A 851 -5.78 48.45 -63.81
N VAL A 852 -4.73 48.29 -64.60
CA VAL A 852 -4.31 49.17 -65.70
C VAL A 852 -4.56 48.45 -67.03
N ILE A 853 -5.07 49.16 -68.03
CA ILE A 853 -5.04 48.77 -69.43
C ILE A 853 -4.26 49.84 -70.20
N GLU A 854 -3.08 49.48 -70.70
CA GLU A 854 -2.32 50.30 -71.65
C GLU A 854 -2.66 49.89 -73.10
N GLY A 855 -2.78 50.84 -74.02
CA GLY A 855 -2.91 50.56 -75.47
C GLY A 855 -4.35 50.63 -76.02
N GLY A 856 -4.97 51.83 -75.99
CA GLY A 856 -6.35 52.04 -76.50
C GLY A 856 -6.57 53.44 -77.08
N GLY A 857 -5.57 54.00 -77.78
CA GLY A 857 -5.69 55.32 -78.41
C GLY A 857 -6.47 55.28 -79.74
N THR A 858 -7.08 56.40 -80.13
CA THR A 858 -7.96 56.56 -81.32
C THR A 858 -7.27 56.40 -82.69
N TYR A 859 -6.11 55.75 -82.74
CA TYR A 859 -5.29 55.47 -83.92
C TYR A 859 -4.66 54.07 -83.91
N ALA A 860 -4.92 53.25 -82.88
CA ALA A 860 -4.62 51.81 -82.93
C ALA A 860 -5.77 51.10 -83.65
N ILE A 861 -5.45 50.30 -84.68
CA ILE A 861 -6.44 49.61 -85.53
C ILE A 861 -6.50 48.10 -85.22
N ASP A 862 -5.50 47.56 -84.52
CA ASP A 862 -5.40 46.15 -84.12
C ASP A 862 -5.15 46.02 -82.61
N ASP A 863 -5.84 45.07 -81.96
CA ASP A 863 -5.82 44.85 -80.49
C ASP A 863 -4.48 44.32 -79.93
N TYR A 864 -3.48 44.07 -80.77
CA TYR A 864 -2.23 43.37 -80.39
C TYR A 864 -1.32 44.13 -79.40
N ASP A 865 -1.51 45.43 -79.20
CA ASP A 865 -0.73 46.24 -78.25
C ASP A 865 -1.41 46.44 -76.88
N LEU A 866 -2.60 45.86 -76.65
CA LEU A 866 -3.28 45.87 -75.35
C LEU A 866 -2.46 45.15 -74.28
N ALA A 867 -2.03 45.88 -73.25
CA ALA A 867 -1.30 45.34 -72.10
C ALA A 867 -2.07 45.59 -70.80
N ILE A 868 -2.45 44.50 -70.12
CA ILE A 868 -3.22 44.55 -68.87
C ILE A 868 -2.29 44.24 -67.70
N GLN A 869 -2.39 45.05 -66.64
CA GLN A 869 -1.62 44.89 -65.40
C GLN A 869 -2.53 44.97 -64.18
N ARG A 870 -2.39 44.05 -63.22
CA ARG A 870 -3.05 44.09 -61.91
C ARG A 870 -2.00 44.26 -60.81
N MET A 871 -2.31 45.04 -59.77
CA MET A 871 -1.40 45.33 -58.65
C MET A 871 -2.14 45.77 -57.38
N CYS A 872 -1.47 45.70 -56.23
CA CYS A 872 -1.78 46.55 -55.08
C CYS A 872 -1.37 48.00 -55.38
N VAL A 873 -2.22 48.99 -55.11
CA VAL A 873 -1.84 50.42 -55.22
C VAL A 873 -1.42 50.98 -53.86
N GLN A 874 -0.47 51.91 -53.83
CA GLN A 874 0.08 52.44 -52.57
C GLN A 874 -0.92 53.29 -51.77
N ARG A 875 -1.92 53.88 -52.44
CA ARG A 875 -3.06 54.61 -51.86
C ARG A 875 -4.30 54.35 -52.71
N GLY A 876 -5.48 54.32 -52.09
CA GLY A 876 -6.75 54.28 -52.79
C GLY A 876 -7.23 55.68 -53.23
N PRO A 877 -8.43 55.77 -53.85
CA PRO A 877 -9.11 57.04 -54.09
C PRO A 877 -9.44 57.78 -52.78
N ASP A 878 -9.32 59.11 -52.76
CA ASP A 878 -9.53 59.93 -51.56
C ASP A 878 -10.96 59.85 -50.98
N ASP A 879 -11.94 59.53 -51.82
CA ASP A 879 -13.35 59.34 -51.49
C ASP A 879 -13.74 57.86 -51.22
N ASN A 880 -12.76 56.94 -51.24
CA ASN A 880 -12.91 55.51 -50.96
C ASN A 880 -13.97 54.74 -51.78
N MET A 881 -14.36 55.18 -52.98
CA MET A 881 -15.28 54.39 -53.85
C MET A 881 -14.57 53.79 -55.07
N ASP A 882 -14.93 52.56 -55.40
CA ASP A 882 -14.50 51.86 -56.62
C ASP A 882 -14.88 52.64 -57.88
N ARG A 883 -13.99 52.67 -58.88
CA ARG A 883 -14.25 53.32 -60.19
C ARG A 883 -13.31 52.83 -61.27
N CYS A 884 -13.72 53.01 -62.53
CA CYS A 884 -12.81 52.99 -63.68
C CYS A 884 -12.91 54.31 -64.45
N ALA A 885 -11.77 54.78 -64.98
CA ALA A 885 -11.72 55.95 -65.85
C ALA A 885 -10.45 55.94 -66.73
N ASP A 886 -10.51 56.62 -67.87
CA ASP A 886 -9.33 57.04 -68.60
C ASP A 886 -8.54 58.08 -67.80
N THR A 887 -7.25 57.83 -67.61
CA THR A 887 -6.37 58.65 -66.78
C THR A 887 -4.93 58.66 -67.31
N ILE A 888 -4.03 59.36 -66.64
CA ILE A 888 -2.60 59.35 -66.94
C ILE A 888 -1.86 58.61 -65.82
N TYR A 889 -1.24 57.48 -66.16
CA TYR A 889 -0.40 56.68 -65.26
C TYR A 889 1.00 56.55 -65.87
N ASN A 890 2.05 56.81 -65.09
CA ASN A 890 3.45 56.80 -65.55
C ASN A 890 3.66 57.54 -66.90
N TYR A 891 3.07 58.74 -67.02
CA TYR A 891 3.09 59.61 -68.19
C TYR A 891 2.44 59.07 -69.48
N LYS A 892 1.68 57.96 -69.40
CA LYS A 892 0.87 57.43 -70.51
C LYS A 892 -0.62 57.59 -70.23
N LYS A 893 -1.43 57.76 -71.28
CA LYS A 893 -2.89 57.55 -71.19
C LYS A 893 -3.19 56.07 -71.04
N VAL A 894 -4.02 55.72 -70.05
CA VAL A 894 -4.43 54.35 -69.73
C VAL A 894 -5.88 54.34 -69.24
N TYR A 895 -6.57 53.22 -69.39
CA TYR A 895 -7.82 52.98 -68.66
C TYR A 895 -7.47 52.32 -67.32
N MET A 896 -7.82 52.98 -66.21
CA MET A 896 -7.45 52.56 -64.85
C MET A 896 -8.72 52.27 -64.04
N CYS A 897 -8.76 51.10 -63.40
CA CYS A 897 -9.76 50.76 -62.39
C CYS A 897 -9.13 50.66 -60.99
N PHE A 898 -9.86 51.13 -59.98
CA PHE A 898 -9.59 50.92 -58.56
C PHE A 898 -10.74 50.15 -57.94
N CYS A 899 -10.42 49.18 -57.08
CA CYS A 899 -11.42 48.44 -56.30
C CYS A 899 -10.90 48.09 -54.89
N GLN A 900 -11.76 48.16 -53.88
CA GLN A 900 -11.46 47.72 -52.52
C GLN A 900 -11.89 46.26 -52.29
N GLY A 901 -11.03 45.45 -51.67
CA GLY A 901 -11.32 44.04 -51.38
C GLY A 901 -10.05 43.23 -51.18
N ASP A 902 -10.18 41.91 -51.01
CA ASP A 902 -9.04 41.00 -50.87
C ASP A 902 -8.58 40.40 -52.22
N LEU A 903 -9.47 40.24 -53.21
CA LEU A 903 -9.15 39.76 -54.56
C LEU A 903 -10.16 40.32 -55.61
N CYS A 904 -10.34 41.64 -55.67
CA CYS A 904 -11.43 42.23 -56.46
C CYS A 904 -11.33 41.99 -57.99
N ASN A 905 -12.44 41.49 -58.56
CA ASN A 905 -12.51 41.03 -59.96
C ASN A 905 -13.64 41.64 -60.81
N GLY A 906 -14.43 42.60 -60.31
CA GLY A 906 -15.68 43.01 -60.97
C GLY A 906 -15.96 44.50 -61.05
N ALA A 907 -15.42 45.18 -62.06
CA ALA A 907 -15.93 46.49 -62.51
C ALA A 907 -16.55 46.30 -63.91
N ARG A 908 -17.89 46.27 -63.99
CA ARG A 908 -18.64 45.97 -65.22
C ARG A 908 -18.72 47.20 -66.13
N SER A 909 -18.31 47.06 -67.39
CA SER A 909 -18.68 48.00 -68.46
C SER A 909 -20.19 47.90 -68.75
N TRP A 910 -20.86 49.03 -68.96
CA TRP A 910 -22.31 49.09 -69.20
C TRP A 910 -22.72 48.65 -70.60
N SER A 911 -23.51 47.57 -70.72
CA SER A 911 -24.49 47.39 -71.80
C SER A 911 -25.45 46.21 -71.59
N SER A 912 -26.43 46.30 -70.68
CA SER A 912 -27.71 45.54 -70.70
C SER A 912 -28.68 46.00 -69.58
N PRO A 913 -30.01 45.99 -69.80
CA PRO A 913 -31.00 46.25 -68.77
C PRO A 913 -31.19 45.05 -67.80
N PRO A 914 -31.72 45.26 -66.58
CA PRO A 914 -31.84 44.21 -65.57
C PRO A 914 -33.05 43.27 -65.80
N PRO A 915 -32.93 41.95 -65.53
CA PRO A 915 -34.01 40.98 -65.68
C PRO A 915 -35.00 41.01 -64.50
N ILE A 916 -35.69 42.14 -64.28
CA ILE A 916 -36.72 42.29 -63.23
C ILE A 916 -38.06 41.68 -63.69
N LEU A 917 -38.09 40.38 -64.01
CA LEU A 917 -39.33 39.65 -64.33
C LEU A 917 -39.28 38.11 -64.18
N LEU A 918 -38.52 37.56 -63.21
CA LEU A 918 -38.45 36.08 -63.04
C LEU A 918 -38.51 35.55 -61.59
N ILE A 919 -38.92 36.38 -60.62
CA ILE A 919 -39.02 35.98 -59.20
C ILE A 919 -40.48 35.68 -58.75
N LEU A 920 -41.50 36.11 -59.50
CA LEU A 920 -42.92 36.02 -59.11
C LEU A 920 -43.67 34.74 -59.54
N ILE A 921 -43.01 33.78 -60.20
CA ILE A 921 -43.67 32.56 -60.71
C ILE A 921 -43.36 31.31 -59.86
N LEU A 922 -42.23 31.29 -59.14
CA LEU A 922 -41.80 30.15 -58.33
C LEU A 922 -42.73 29.72 -57.17
N PRO A 923 -43.44 30.60 -56.43
CA PRO A 923 -44.30 30.14 -55.34
C PRO A 923 -45.59 29.43 -55.82
N LEU A 924 -45.99 29.62 -57.08
CA LEU A 924 -47.21 29.02 -57.64
C LEU A 924 -47.02 27.56 -58.09
N LEU A 925 -45.79 27.12 -58.39
CA LEU A 925 -45.51 25.74 -58.80
C LEU A 925 -45.37 24.79 -57.59
N ALA A 926 -44.93 25.28 -56.44
CA ALA A 926 -44.85 24.47 -55.21
C ALA A 926 -46.23 24.02 -54.69
N SER A 927 -47.28 24.78 -54.97
CA SER A 927 -48.65 24.50 -54.50
C SER A 927 -49.36 23.38 -55.27
N MET A 928 -48.78 22.85 -56.36
CA MET A 928 -49.42 21.87 -57.26
C MET A 928 -48.73 20.49 -57.26
N LEU A 929 -47.78 20.27 -56.35
CA LEU A 929 -47.05 18.99 -56.20
C LEU A 929 -47.25 18.34 -54.81
N ALA A 930 -48.19 18.84 -54.02
CA ALA A 930 -48.57 18.32 -52.70
C ALA A 930 -49.90 17.54 -52.69
N ILE A 931 -50.45 17.21 -53.88
CA ILE A 931 -51.66 16.41 -54.06
C ILE A 931 -51.41 15.41 -55.19
N ASP A 932 -50.73 14.30 -54.87
CA ASP A 932 -50.87 12.96 -55.50
C ASP A 932 -49.81 12.01 -54.91
N LEU A 933 -50.00 11.62 -53.64
CA LEU A 933 -49.38 10.44 -53.03
C LEU A 933 -50.14 10.05 -51.75
N LEU A 934 -51.22 9.29 -51.97
CA LEU A 934 -52.08 8.67 -50.96
C LEU A 934 -52.34 7.21 -51.40
#